data_AF-A0A3B9JCH2-F1
#
_entry.id   AF-A0A3B9JCH2-F1
#
_cell.length_a   1.000
_cell.length_b   1.000
_cell.length_c   1.000
_cell.angle_alpha   90.00
_cell.angle_beta   90.00
_cell.angle_gamma   90.00
#
_symmetry.space_group_name_H-M   'P 1'
#
loop_
_entity.id
_entity.type
_entity.pdbx_description
1 polymer ?
#
loop_
_entity_poly.entity_id
_entity_poly.type
_entity_poly.pdbx_seq_one_letter_code
_entity_poly.pdbx_strand_id
1 'polypeptide(L)'
;MTFTLLQERTIPEIASTAKLYRHDKTGARILSVLNNDENKVFGITFRTPPQSSNGIAHIMEHSVLCGSRKYPVKEPFVELIKGSLNTFLNAFTYPDKTCYPVATTNLKDFYNLIDVYLDAVLYPLIPEHTLQQEGWHYELENPDDPLVFKGVVFNEMKGALSSPDDLLGELSQQSLYPDTPYGLNSGGDPAIIPDLSYAEFKNFHETYYHPSNAYIYFYGDDPEPERLRILDEWLNAFEQKDVRSSLPLQPHWTAPKRIVQPYDSGDSDDAKAYITVNWLMPESTDPETTLSLSILSHILLATPASPLKKALLDSGLGEDVTGGYQEELRQGFFSAGMKGVQRGDLEKVENVIQTTLAKLARNGLDPETVAASINTIEFHLREQNTGRFPRGLFLMLNALTPWLYDADPLAGLAFEAPFKAVKNQAPGYFAGLIQKHLLDNPHKTTLHLIPDPGEGQRKEAAEAERLAQVKAQMTPKQIQKLIADVETLKLRQETPDSPEALATIPALKISDIDPKIKTIPIEIGQLGGAKLLTHDLPTNGILYLDLGFDLHPLPAELLPFIGLFGRVLLQMGTTTQDYVALTQRIGKSTGGIRPATLTATIRESRDSALYFFLRGKATTDKAQELLDILKDVLLSAKLDNRERFKQIVLEEKAGAEAGLIPGGHIVVKNRLSARFSEADWAAEQISGLENLFFLRKLAEEIDKDWSAVLGKLETLRRLLVNRAAMIVNVTLDSASLATLHPALAALIEAIPVESRKSNVKPAFDFRPSTKNEGLTIPAQVNYVGKGANLYALGYEPDGSVNVIRNYLGTTWLWEKVRVQGGAYGGFSTFDMTSGTFSFLSYRDPNVLATLENYDNTVKFLRDLELSESELTKTIIGTIGELDAYLLPDAKGWTSLVRHLTHYTDDIRQQIRDEVLSASVTDFKRFAEILAMVAEKGEVVVLGSADAIEKANKEREGLLDVKKVM
;
A
#
# COMPACT_ATOMS: atom_id res chain seq x y z
N MET A 1 20.82 -12.85 -36.39
CA MET A 1 20.35 -13.02 -35.00
C MET A 1 20.90 -11.85 -34.25
N THR A 2 20.03 -11.07 -33.59
CA THR A 2 20.39 -9.80 -32.93
C THR A 2 20.58 -9.94 -31.41
N PHE A 3 20.19 -11.09 -30.85
CA PHE A 3 20.32 -11.43 -29.44
C PHE A 3 20.95 -12.80 -29.27
N THR A 4 21.84 -12.91 -28.29
CA THR A 4 22.41 -14.18 -27.82
C THR A 4 21.72 -14.61 -26.52
N LEU A 5 21.16 -15.83 -26.49
CA LEU A 5 20.69 -16.47 -25.26
C LEU A 5 21.90 -16.90 -24.42
N LEU A 6 22.00 -16.40 -23.19
CA LEU A 6 23.09 -16.70 -22.27
C LEU A 6 22.73 -17.84 -21.32
N GLN A 7 21.49 -17.86 -20.82
CA GLN A 7 21.02 -18.81 -19.81
C GLN A 7 19.52 -19.03 -19.94
N GLU A 8 19.07 -20.26 -19.73
CA GLU A 8 17.67 -20.63 -19.65
C GLU A 8 17.47 -21.55 -18.43
N ARG A 9 16.44 -21.26 -17.63
CA ARG A 9 16.11 -22.06 -16.44
C ARG A 9 14.60 -22.07 -16.22
N THR A 10 14.03 -23.25 -16.07
CA THR A 10 12.68 -23.40 -15.49
C THR A 10 12.78 -23.27 -13.98
N ILE A 11 11.96 -22.40 -13.39
CA ILE A 11 11.93 -22.10 -11.95
C ILE A 11 10.54 -22.50 -11.43
N PRO A 12 10.38 -23.73 -10.90
CA PRO A 12 9.11 -24.24 -10.40
C PRO A 12 8.48 -23.36 -9.32
N GLU A 13 9.30 -22.73 -8.48
CA GLU A 13 8.88 -21.86 -7.37
C GLU A 13 8.00 -20.69 -7.81
N ILE A 14 8.17 -20.23 -9.05
CA ILE A 14 7.37 -19.15 -9.66
C ILE A 14 6.62 -19.63 -10.91
N ALA A 15 6.52 -20.94 -11.14
CA ALA A 15 5.86 -21.56 -12.29
C ALA A 15 6.24 -20.90 -13.64
N SER A 16 7.52 -20.56 -13.81
CA SER A 16 7.99 -19.79 -14.96
C SER A 16 9.23 -20.40 -15.62
N THR A 17 9.43 -20.10 -16.90
CA THR A 17 10.72 -20.29 -17.58
C THR A 17 11.39 -18.94 -17.77
N ALA A 18 12.58 -18.78 -17.21
CA ALA A 18 13.36 -17.55 -17.29
C ALA A 18 14.52 -17.71 -18.28
N LYS A 19 14.66 -16.74 -19.18
CA LYS A 19 15.70 -16.68 -20.20
C LYS A 19 16.45 -15.37 -20.15
N LEU A 20 17.77 -15.44 -19.98
CA LEU A 20 18.66 -14.30 -19.96
C LEU A 20 19.32 -14.14 -21.33
N TYR A 21 19.10 -13.00 -21.96
CA TYR A 21 19.65 -12.63 -23.26
C TYR A 21 20.62 -11.45 -23.14
N ARG A 22 21.48 -11.34 -24.15
CA ARG A 22 22.28 -10.15 -24.43
C ARG A 22 22.01 -9.67 -25.85
N HIS A 23 21.76 -8.38 -26.03
CA HIS A 23 21.71 -7.77 -27.34
C HIS A 23 23.12 -7.68 -27.94
N ASP A 24 23.32 -8.22 -29.15
CA ASP A 24 24.65 -8.43 -29.71
C ASP A 24 25.40 -7.12 -30.03
N LYS A 25 24.65 -6.08 -30.44
CA LYS A 25 25.23 -4.80 -30.86
C LYS A 25 25.57 -3.87 -29.71
N THR A 26 24.73 -3.82 -28.66
CA THR A 26 24.89 -2.85 -27.56
C THR A 26 25.36 -3.47 -26.26
N GLY A 27 25.23 -4.79 -26.11
CA GLY A 27 25.48 -5.48 -24.84
C GLY A 27 24.36 -5.33 -23.81
N ALA A 28 23.20 -4.74 -24.16
CA ALA A 28 22.05 -4.64 -23.26
C ALA A 28 21.65 -6.02 -22.72
N ARG A 29 21.23 -6.07 -21.45
CA ARG A 29 20.91 -7.31 -20.73
C ARG A 29 19.40 -7.43 -20.63
N ILE A 30 18.85 -8.59 -20.98
CA ILE A 30 17.40 -8.81 -21.03
C ILE A 30 17.06 -10.08 -20.27
N LEU A 31 16.14 -9.98 -19.30
CA LEU A 31 15.58 -11.13 -18.60
C LEU A 31 14.10 -11.30 -19.02
N SER A 32 13.82 -12.35 -19.77
CA SER A 32 12.49 -12.74 -20.23
C SER A 32 11.95 -13.87 -19.36
N VAL A 33 10.92 -13.59 -18.56
CA VAL A 33 10.23 -14.57 -17.70
C VAL A 33 8.89 -14.92 -18.34
N LEU A 34 8.67 -16.22 -18.61
CA LEU A 34 7.51 -16.74 -19.35
C LEU A 34 6.64 -17.58 -18.43
N ASN A 35 5.35 -17.25 -18.36
CA ASN A 35 4.35 -17.99 -17.59
C ASN A 35 2.93 -17.69 -18.12
N ASN A 36 1.91 -18.12 -17.39
CA ASN A 36 0.49 -17.94 -17.74
C ASN A 36 -0.17 -16.79 -16.96
N ASP A 37 0.60 -15.89 -16.35
CA ASP A 37 0.05 -14.75 -15.62
C ASP A 37 -0.37 -13.66 -16.60
N GLU A 38 -1.66 -13.32 -16.59
CA GLU A 38 -2.24 -12.32 -17.49
C GLU A 38 -1.70 -10.91 -17.22
N ASN A 39 -1.22 -10.64 -16.00
CA ASN A 39 -0.70 -9.33 -15.61
C ASN A 39 0.77 -9.18 -16.02
N LYS A 40 0.98 -8.78 -17.26
CA LYS A 40 2.31 -8.62 -17.85
C LYS A 40 3.04 -7.48 -17.18
N VAL A 41 4.36 -7.62 -17.03
CA VAL A 41 5.23 -6.58 -16.49
C VAL A 41 6.41 -6.38 -17.42
N PHE A 42 6.70 -5.10 -17.67
CA PHE A 42 7.92 -4.66 -18.32
C PHE A 42 8.64 -3.71 -17.37
N GLY A 43 9.97 -3.74 -17.39
CA GLY A 43 10.77 -2.71 -16.75
C GLY A 43 12.09 -2.51 -17.47
N ILE A 44 12.52 -1.25 -17.53
CA ILE A 44 13.89 -0.89 -17.92
C ILE A 44 14.54 -0.16 -16.74
N THR A 45 15.71 -0.66 -16.34
CA THR A 45 16.47 -0.12 -15.21
C THR A 45 17.87 0.27 -15.66
N PHE A 46 18.37 1.38 -15.13
CA PHE A 46 19.75 1.86 -15.34
C PHE A 46 20.47 1.92 -14.01
N ARG A 47 21.76 1.54 -13.97
CA ARG A 47 22.64 1.86 -12.84
C ARG A 47 22.99 3.35 -12.91
N THR A 48 22.57 4.13 -11.91
CA THR A 48 22.62 5.60 -11.89
C THR A 48 23.26 6.13 -10.59
N PRO A 49 24.48 5.69 -10.24
CA PRO A 49 25.12 6.10 -8.99
C PRO A 49 25.37 7.62 -8.97
N PRO A 50 24.86 8.35 -7.96
CA PRO A 50 25.07 9.80 -7.86
C PRO A 50 26.54 10.12 -7.54
N GLN A 51 26.97 11.32 -7.94
CA GLN A 51 28.31 11.86 -7.63
C GLN A 51 28.25 12.98 -6.59
N SER A 52 27.06 13.51 -6.30
CA SER A 52 26.77 14.47 -5.25
C SER A 52 25.32 14.32 -4.79
N SER A 53 24.93 14.99 -3.70
CA SER A 53 23.55 15.02 -3.20
C SER A 53 22.69 16.07 -3.91
N ASN A 54 22.97 16.42 -5.17
CA ASN A 54 22.17 17.40 -5.93
C ASN A 54 20.91 16.79 -6.57
N GLY A 55 20.58 15.53 -6.27
CA GLY A 55 19.35 14.87 -6.73
C GLY A 55 19.33 14.52 -8.22
N ILE A 56 20.46 14.58 -8.93
CA ILE A 56 20.48 14.44 -10.40
C ILE A 56 19.80 13.17 -10.93
N ALA A 57 19.90 12.04 -10.22
CA ALA A 57 19.24 10.79 -10.61
C ALA A 57 17.71 10.90 -10.52
N HIS A 58 17.22 11.53 -9.45
CA HIS A 58 15.79 11.74 -9.20
C HIS A 58 15.19 12.79 -10.14
N ILE A 59 15.90 13.90 -10.35
CA ILE A 59 15.50 14.94 -11.30
C ILE A 59 15.47 14.38 -12.72
N MET A 60 16.45 13.54 -13.10
CA MET A 60 16.43 12.86 -14.40
C MET A 60 15.24 11.91 -14.52
N GLU A 61 14.89 11.22 -13.44
CA GLU A 61 13.76 10.30 -13.42
C GLU A 61 12.44 10.97 -13.78
N HIS A 62 12.13 12.10 -13.14
CA HIS A 62 11.00 12.95 -13.50
C HIS A 62 11.13 13.48 -14.94
N SER A 63 12.29 14.05 -15.27
CA SER A 63 12.49 14.81 -16.50
C SER A 63 12.35 13.99 -17.78
N VAL A 64 12.76 12.71 -17.78
CA VAL A 64 12.61 11.86 -18.98
C VAL A 64 11.16 11.52 -19.28
N LEU A 65 10.28 11.65 -18.28
CA LEU A 65 8.84 11.46 -18.43
C LEU A 65 8.10 12.74 -18.86
N CYS A 66 8.81 13.86 -19.08
CA CYS A 66 8.26 15.16 -19.51
C CYS A 66 8.32 15.38 -21.03
N GLY A 67 8.07 14.32 -21.80
CA GLY A 67 8.06 14.37 -23.27
C GLY A 67 9.30 13.76 -23.91
N SER A 68 9.11 13.21 -25.11
CA SER A 68 10.13 12.48 -25.85
C SER A 68 10.00 12.71 -27.35
N ARG A 69 10.94 12.19 -28.14
CA ARG A 69 11.01 12.41 -29.58
C ARG A 69 9.72 12.04 -30.32
N LYS A 70 9.10 10.90 -29.99
CA LYS A 70 7.83 10.43 -30.57
C LYS A 70 6.62 11.08 -29.90
N TYR A 71 6.75 11.44 -28.63
CA TYR A 71 5.66 11.95 -27.79
C TYR A 71 6.00 13.34 -27.24
N PRO A 72 5.99 14.39 -28.08
CA PRO A 72 6.40 15.73 -27.70
C PRO A 72 5.27 16.49 -26.96
N VAL A 73 4.72 15.86 -25.92
CA VAL A 73 3.75 16.46 -24.99
C VAL A 73 4.44 16.70 -23.65
N LYS A 74 3.90 17.59 -22.82
CA LYS A 74 4.53 17.98 -21.55
C LYS A 74 4.54 16.87 -20.52
N GLU A 75 3.46 16.10 -20.45
CA GLU A 75 3.28 15.05 -19.44
C GLU A 75 2.71 13.75 -20.05
N PRO A 76 3.46 13.03 -20.93
CA PRO A 76 3.03 11.74 -21.47
C PRO A 76 2.60 10.75 -20.39
N PHE A 77 3.31 10.73 -19.26
CA PHE A 77 3.03 9.86 -18.12
C PHE A 77 1.61 10.07 -17.56
N VAL A 78 1.16 11.32 -17.43
CA VAL A 78 -0.18 11.65 -16.94
C VAL A 78 -1.25 11.22 -17.94
N GLU A 79 -0.99 11.37 -19.23
CA GLU A 79 -1.90 10.93 -20.29
C GLU A 79 -2.04 9.39 -20.33
N LEU A 80 -0.96 8.66 -20.02
CA LEU A 80 -1.02 7.21 -19.83
C LEU A 80 -1.84 6.83 -18.59
N ILE A 81 -1.69 7.52 -17.45
CA ILE A 81 -2.51 7.25 -16.24
C ILE A 81 -4.00 7.35 -16.59
N LYS A 82 -4.40 8.37 -17.34
CA LYS A 82 -5.80 8.62 -17.69
C LYS A 82 -6.35 7.65 -18.74
N GLY A 83 -5.52 7.23 -19.70
CA GLY A 83 -5.95 6.57 -20.95
C GLY A 83 -5.57 5.10 -21.12
N SER A 84 -4.99 4.46 -20.11
CA SER A 84 -4.54 3.05 -20.16
C SER A 84 -5.33 2.14 -19.21
N LEU A 85 -5.19 0.83 -19.40
CA LEU A 85 -5.69 -0.21 -18.48
C LEU A 85 -4.56 -0.71 -17.56
N ASN A 86 -3.62 0.17 -17.24
CA ASN A 86 -2.48 -0.17 -16.41
C ASN A 86 -2.93 -0.74 -15.06
N THR A 87 -2.27 -1.81 -14.62
CA THR A 87 -2.34 -2.31 -13.24
C THR A 87 -1.22 -1.72 -12.39
N PHE A 88 -0.19 -1.18 -13.05
CA PHE A 88 0.90 -0.44 -12.44
C PHE A 88 1.55 0.48 -13.47
N LEU A 89 1.84 1.71 -13.09
CA LEU A 89 2.52 2.70 -13.91
C LEU A 89 3.30 3.63 -12.98
N ASN A 90 4.62 3.52 -12.95
CA ASN A 90 5.44 4.36 -12.08
C ASN A 90 6.90 4.38 -12.55
N ALA A 91 7.70 5.20 -11.87
CA ALA A 91 9.14 5.16 -11.91
C ALA A 91 9.70 5.29 -10.49
N PHE A 92 10.94 4.84 -10.29
CA PHE A 92 11.57 4.81 -8.98
C PHE A 92 13.04 5.21 -9.07
N THR A 93 13.48 6.09 -8.19
CA THR A 93 14.89 6.39 -7.96
C THR A 93 15.36 5.77 -6.65
N TYR A 94 16.24 4.78 -6.75
CA TYR A 94 16.96 4.17 -5.63
C TYR A 94 18.35 4.81 -5.48
N PRO A 95 19.10 4.50 -4.42
CA PRO A 95 20.44 5.05 -4.20
C PRO A 95 21.45 4.83 -5.35
N ASP A 96 21.26 3.81 -6.18
CA ASP A 96 22.20 3.44 -7.25
C ASP A 96 21.56 3.02 -8.58
N LYS A 97 20.23 3.07 -8.68
CA LYS A 97 19.48 2.62 -9.84
C LYS A 97 18.22 3.46 -10.04
N THR A 98 17.81 3.60 -11.30
CA THR A 98 16.54 4.20 -11.66
C THR A 98 15.74 3.18 -12.47
N CYS A 99 14.51 2.89 -12.05
CA CYS A 99 13.66 1.83 -12.59
C CYS A 99 12.38 2.43 -13.19
N TYR A 100 12.01 1.97 -14.40
CA TYR A 100 10.79 2.41 -15.08
C TYR A 100 9.88 1.22 -15.42
N PRO A 101 9.10 0.72 -14.44
CA PRO A 101 8.20 -0.41 -14.66
C PRO A 101 6.76 -0.03 -15.05
N VAL A 102 6.18 -0.86 -15.90
CA VAL A 102 4.76 -0.81 -16.28
C VAL A 102 4.15 -2.20 -16.19
N ALA A 103 2.86 -2.28 -15.85
CA ALA A 103 2.11 -3.52 -15.85
C ALA A 103 0.68 -3.30 -16.35
N THR A 104 0.15 -4.31 -17.05
CA THR A 104 -1.25 -4.30 -17.52
C THR A 104 -1.68 -5.72 -17.90
N THR A 105 -2.99 -5.96 -17.85
CA THR A 105 -3.55 -7.23 -18.33
C THR A 105 -3.89 -7.21 -19.82
N ASN A 106 -3.95 -6.03 -20.44
CA ASN A 106 -4.28 -5.87 -21.85
C ASN A 106 -3.01 -5.86 -22.72
N LEU A 107 -2.94 -6.76 -23.72
CA LEU A 107 -1.73 -6.93 -24.54
C LEU A 107 -1.40 -5.70 -25.40
N LYS A 108 -2.42 -5.02 -25.95
CA LYS A 108 -2.20 -3.82 -26.76
C LYS A 108 -1.70 -2.66 -25.90
N ASP A 109 -2.33 -2.49 -24.75
CA ASP A 109 -1.94 -1.52 -23.75
C ASP A 109 -0.49 -1.76 -23.29
N PHE A 110 -0.10 -3.02 -23.08
CA PHE A 110 1.25 -3.39 -22.66
C PHE A 110 2.30 -2.85 -23.62
N TYR A 111 2.12 -3.06 -24.92
CA TYR A 111 3.04 -2.57 -25.92
C TYR A 111 2.96 -1.05 -26.11
N ASN A 112 1.80 -0.42 -25.94
CA ASN A 112 1.69 1.04 -25.92
C ASN A 112 2.53 1.65 -24.79
N LEU A 113 2.41 1.08 -23.57
CA LEU A 113 3.15 1.54 -22.40
C LEU A 113 4.67 1.35 -22.59
N ILE A 114 5.10 0.20 -23.10
CA ILE A 114 6.50 -0.08 -23.44
C ILE A 114 7.04 0.94 -24.45
N ASP A 115 6.27 1.22 -25.51
CA ASP A 115 6.66 2.13 -26.59
C ASP A 115 6.89 3.57 -26.07
N VAL A 116 6.01 4.05 -25.19
CA VAL A 116 6.15 5.37 -24.55
C VAL A 116 7.32 5.40 -23.57
N TYR A 117 7.47 4.36 -22.73
CA TYR A 117 8.55 4.29 -21.74
C TYR A 117 9.93 4.17 -22.38
N LEU A 118 10.07 3.38 -23.46
CA LEU A 118 11.34 3.25 -24.17
C LEU A 118 11.74 4.55 -24.87
N ASP A 119 10.81 5.27 -25.50
CA ASP A 119 11.13 6.58 -26.10
C ASP A 119 11.45 7.62 -25.02
N ALA A 120 10.73 7.62 -23.90
CA ALA A 120 10.98 8.48 -22.76
C ALA A 120 12.40 8.30 -22.23
N VAL A 121 12.81 7.09 -21.88
CA VAL A 121 14.14 6.90 -21.26
C VAL A 121 15.31 6.99 -22.24
N LEU A 122 15.12 6.60 -23.52
CA LEU A 122 16.21 6.57 -24.51
C LEU A 122 16.31 7.86 -25.35
N TYR A 123 15.20 8.55 -25.59
CA TYR A 123 15.12 9.75 -26.44
C TYR A 123 14.28 10.87 -25.81
N PRO A 124 14.54 11.27 -24.55
CA PRO A 124 13.76 12.30 -23.89
C PRO A 124 14.00 13.70 -24.49
N LEU A 125 12.97 14.54 -24.40
CA LEU A 125 13.11 15.98 -24.63
C LEU A 125 13.44 16.65 -23.29
N ILE A 126 14.73 16.88 -23.04
CA ILE A 126 15.23 17.52 -21.82
C ILE A 126 15.91 18.89 -22.09
N PRO A 127 15.21 19.88 -22.67
CA PRO A 127 15.67 21.26 -22.74
C PRO A 127 15.89 21.88 -21.35
N GLU A 128 16.59 23.01 -21.27
CA GLU A 128 16.95 23.65 -20.00
C GLU A 128 15.74 23.95 -19.10
N HIS A 129 14.60 24.31 -19.69
CA HIS A 129 13.38 24.57 -18.93
C HIS A 129 12.79 23.31 -18.26
N THR A 130 13.10 22.11 -18.74
CA THR A 130 12.71 20.86 -18.06
C THR A 130 13.46 20.73 -16.74
N LEU A 131 14.77 21.02 -16.72
CA LEU A 131 15.53 21.07 -15.47
C LEU A 131 15.00 22.16 -14.54
N GLN A 132 14.64 23.32 -15.08
CA GLN A 132 14.09 24.42 -14.29
C GLN A 132 12.79 23.99 -13.60
N GLN A 133 11.90 23.33 -14.32
CA GLN A 133 10.62 22.86 -13.80
C GLN A 133 10.80 21.69 -12.82
N GLU A 134 11.39 20.58 -13.28
CA GLU A 134 11.43 19.33 -12.51
C GLU A 134 12.51 19.35 -11.43
N GLY A 135 13.63 20.02 -11.67
CA GLY A 135 14.74 20.12 -10.73
C GLY A 135 14.64 21.36 -9.85
N TRP A 136 15.19 22.46 -10.34
CA TRP A 136 15.21 23.74 -9.62
C TRP A 136 15.44 24.94 -10.56
N HIS A 137 14.92 26.10 -10.17
CA HIS A 137 15.22 27.40 -10.74
C HIS A 137 15.06 28.51 -9.70
N TYR A 138 15.57 29.69 -10.05
CA TYR A 138 15.28 30.92 -9.33
C TYR A 138 13.95 31.52 -9.83
N GLU A 139 13.08 31.90 -8.91
CA GLU A 139 11.85 32.64 -9.24
C GLU A 139 11.91 34.06 -8.67
N LEU A 140 11.48 35.03 -9.48
CA LEU A 140 11.39 36.45 -9.14
C LEU A 140 10.25 37.09 -9.96
N GLU A 141 9.33 37.77 -9.30
CA GLU A 141 8.20 38.44 -9.98
C GLU A 141 8.49 39.92 -10.24
N ASN A 142 8.96 40.65 -9.23
CA ASN A 142 9.36 42.06 -9.36
C ASN A 142 10.84 42.25 -9.01
N PRO A 143 11.52 43.28 -9.57
CA PRO A 143 12.94 43.54 -9.30
C PRO A 143 13.28 43.72 -7.82
N ASP A 144 12.34 44.20 -7.01
CA ASP A 144 12.53 44.47 -5.59
C ASP A 144 12.24 43.24 -4.69
N ASP A 145 11.56 42.21 -5.20
CA ASP A 145 11.17 41.02 -4.43
C ASP A 145 12.37 40.14 -4.04
N PRO A 146 12.34 39.43 -2.91
CA PRO A 146 13.39 38.45 -2.64
C PRO A 146 13.39 37.33 -3.70
N LEU A 147 14.59 36.86 -4.05
CA LEU A 147 14.75 35.69 -4.91
C LEU A 147 14.30 34.45 -4.13
N VAL A 148 13.62 33.50 -4.78
CA VAL A 148 13.25 32.22 -4.17
C VAL A 148 13.67 31.04 -5.04
N PHE A 149 13.89 29.87 -4.45
CA PHE A 149 14.04 28.61 -5.19
C PHE A 149 12.68 27.97 -5.45
N LYS A 150 12.50 27.39 -6.64
CA LYS A 150 11.36 26.53 -6.97
C LYS A 150 11.79 25.36 -7.85
N GLY A 151 11.02 24.27 -7.83
CA GLY A 151 11.17 23.10 -8.69
C GLY A 151 10.43 21.91 -8.07
N VAL A 152 10.03 20.93 -8.89
CA VAL A 152 9.25 19.77 -8.42
C VAL A 152 10.03 18.97 -7.38
N VAL A 153 11.19 18.44 -7.76
CA VAL A 153 12.04 17.64 -6.86
C VAL A 153 12.61 18.46 -5.72
N PHE A 154 12.96 19.73 -5.95
CA PHE A 154 13.39 20.62 -4.86
C PHE A 154 12.34 20.72 -3.75
N ASN A 155 11.07 20.95 -4.12
CA ASN A 155 9.97 21.07 -3.15
C ASN A 155 9.62 19.71 -2.52
N GLU A 156 9.64 18.63 -3.30
CA GLU A 156 9.43 17.27 -2.82
C GLU A 156 10.45 16.90 -1.74
N MET A 157 11.75 17.14 -1.99
CA MET A 157 12.80 16.80 -1.04
C MET A 157 12.82 17.71 0.19
N LYS A 158 12.37 18.98 0.09
CA LYS A 158 12.10 19.81 1.28
C LYS A 158 11.00 19.18 2.14
N GLY A 159 9.96 18.63 1.52
CA GLY A 159 8.91 17.88 2.20
C GLY A 159 9.43 16.58 2.83
N ALA A 160 10.10 15.74 2.04
CA ALA A 160 10.61 14.44 2.50
C ALA A 160 11.58 14.58 3.69
N LEU A 161 12.55 15.50 3.61
CA LEU A 161 13.53 15.69 4.69
C LEU A 161 13.01 16.49 5.90
N SER A 162 11.75 16.94 5.87
CA SER A 162 11.05 17.47 7.05
C SER A 162 10.48 16.36 7.94
N SER A 163 10.29 15.16 7.39
CA SER A 163 9.84 13.97 8.13
C SER A 163 11.01 13.38 8.94
N PRO A 164 10.91 13.32 10.27
CA PRO A 164 11.97 12.73 11.09
C PRO A 164 12.22 11.25 10.79
N ASP A 165 11.18 10.53 10.37
CA ASP A 165 11.27 9.11 10.00
C ASP A 165 12.07 8.89 8.71
N ASP A 166 11.77 9.66 7.66
CA ASP A 166 12.48 9.56 6.39
C ASP A 166 13.93 10.04 6.54
N LEU A 167 14.14 11.13 7.28
CA LEU A 167 15.47 11.62 7.62
C LEU A 167 16.27 10.59 8.43
N LEU A 168 15.65 9.89 9.39
CA LEU A 168 16.30 8.83 10.15
C LEU A 168 16.74 7.66 9.26
N GLY A 169 15.89 7.26 8.30
CA GLY A 169 16.21 6.21 7.33
C GLY A 169 17.41 6.57 6.46
N GLU A 170 17.36 7.75 5.84
CA GLU A 170 18.43 8.29 5.00
C GLU A 170 19.76 8.38 5.76
N LEU A 171 19.76 9.00 6.95
CA LEU A 171 20.95 9.15 7.76
C LEU A 171 21.47 7.80 8.29
N SER A 172 20.58 6.83 8.57
CA SER A 172 20.99 5.49 8.98
C SER A 172 21.76 4.78 7.86
N GLN A 173 21.28 4.88 6.61
CA GLN A 173 22.03 4.39 5.44
C GLN A 173 23.35 5.15 5.33
N GLN A 174 23.32 6.47 5.12
CA GLN A 174 24.52 7.28 4.86
C GLN A 174 25.60 7.10 5.93
N SER A 175 25.18 6.88 7.19
CA SER A 175 26.10 6.66 8.31
C SER A 175 27.09 5.51 8.05
N LEU A 176 26.70 4.48 7.31
CA LEU A 176 27.49 3.26 7.10
C LEU A 176 28.37 3.32 5.84
N TYR A 177 28.08 4.20 4.87
CA TYR A 177 28.68 4.16 3.53
C TYR A 177 29.43 5.44 3.12
N PRO A 178 30.34 6.00 3.94
CA PRO A 178 30.98 7.29 3.65
C PRO A 178 31.88 7.29 2.40
N ASP A 179 32.30 6.12 1.91
CA ASP A 179 33.26 5.98 0.81
C ASP A 179 32.62 5.49 -0.50
N THR A 180 31.28 5.41 -0.55
CA THR A 180 30.52 4.96 -1.73
C THR A 180 29.35 5.92 -2.01
N PRO A 181 28.73 5.88 -3.21
CA PRO A 181 27.56 6.70 -3.51
C PRO A 181 26.37 6.55 -2.54
N TYR A 182 26.28 5.47 -1.76
CA TYR A 182 25.25 5.30 -0.73
C TYR A 182 25.39 6.25 0.46
N GLY A 183 26.54 6.93 0.60
CA GLY A 183 26.76 8.02 1.54
C GLY A 183 26.18 9.37 1.07
N LEU A 184 25.61 9.42 -0.13
CA LEU A 184 24.96 10.59 -0.72
C LEU A 184 23.45 10.38 -0.79
N ASN A 185 22.72 11.48 -0.93
CA ASN A 185 21.27 11.45 -1.15
C ASN A 185 20.96 11.49 -2.65
N SER A 186 20.56 10.36 -3.24
CA SER A 186 20.17 10.25 -4.65
C SER A 186 18.88 11.00 -4.99
N GLY A 187 17.97 11.17 -4.00
CA GLY A 187 16.75 11.96 -4.10
C GLY A 187 17.05 13.46 -4.15
N GLY A 188 18.09 13.89 -3.44
CA GLY A 188 18.62 15.24 -3.41
C GLY A 188 18.47 15.93 -2.05
N ASP A 189 19.54 16.58 -1.61
CA ASP A 189 19.51 17.51 -0.47
C ASP A 189 19.11 18.90 -0.99
N PRO A 190 18.02 19.52 -0.51
CA PRO A 190 17.60 20.87 -0.91
C PRO A 190 18.71 21.93 -0.81
N ALA A 191 19.69 21.77 0.09
CA ALA A 191 20.82 22.69 0.18
C ALA A 191 21.80 22.56 -1.00
N ILE A 192 21.80 21.42 -1.71
CA ILE A 192 22.77 21.04 -2.75
C ILE A 192 22.09 20.92 -4.13
N ILE A 193 20.79 20.61 -4.21
CA ILE A 193 20.02 20.58 -5.47
C ILE A 193 20.30 21.83 -6.34
N PRO A 194 20.33 23.06 -5.78
CA PRO A 194 20.61 24.27 -6.56
C PRO A 194 22.03 24.41 -7.13
N ASP A 195 22.91 23.42 -6.90
CA ASP A 195 24.23 23.35 -7.53
C ASP A 195 24.20 22.59 -8.86
N LEU A 196 23.12 21.85 -9.16
CA LEU A 196 22.99 21.08 -10.40
C LEU A 196 22.90 22.02 -11.62
N SER A 197 23.90 21.96 -12.50
CA SER A 197 23.88 22.68 -13.77
C SER A 197 23.18 21.90 -14.89
N TYR A 198 22.68 22.62 -15.90
CA TYR A 198 22.07 22.00 -17.08
C TYR A 198 23.05 21.10 -17.87
N ALA A 199 24.34 21.46 -17.90
CA ALA A 199 25.36 20.67 -18.57
C ALA A 199 25.58 19.31 -17.86
N GLU A 200 25.64 19.31 -16.53
CA GLU A 200 25.74 18.09 -15.74
C GLU A 200 24.49 17.22 -15.92
N PHE A 201 23.30 17.83 -15.86
CA PHE A 201 22.02 17.18 -16.08
C PHE A 201 21.96 16.46 -17.44
N LYS A 202 22.32 17.12 -18.55
CA LYS A 202 22.41 16.46 -19.87
C LYS A 202 23.44 15.33 -19.89
N ASN A 203 24.64 15.61 -19.40
CA ASN A 203 25.74 14.64 -19.45
C ASN A 203 25.41 13.37 -18.65
N PHE A 204 24.63 13.50 -17.57
CA PHE A 204 24.16 12.36 -16.78
C PHE A 204 23.28 11.42 -17.61
N HIS A 205 22.31 11.95 -18.36
CA HIS A 205 21.50 11.15 -19.29
C HIS A 205 22.37 10.48 -20.36
N GLU A 206 23.18 11.27 -21.07
CA GLU A 206 24.05 10.79 -22.14
C GLU A 206 25.03 9.69 -21.68
N THR A 207 25.40 9.71 -20.39
CA THR A 207 26.29 8.73 -19.78
C THR A 207 25.55 7.46 -19.34
N TYR A 208 24.51 7.59 -18.52
CA TYR A 208 23.90 6.45 -17.82
C TYR A 208 22.68 5.86 -18.51
N TYR A 209 21.93 6.63 -19.31
CA TYR A 209 20.71 6.18 -20.00
C TYR A 209 21.02 5.58 -21.37
N HIS A 210 22.02 4.70 -21.41
CA HIS A 210 22.49 4.03 -22.61
C HIS A 210 22.16 2.53 -22.55
N PRO A 211 21.76 1.87 -23.66
CA PRO A 211 21.47 0.44 -23.69
C PRO A 211 22.54 -0.48 -23.08
N SER A 212 23.82 -0.15 -23.23
CA SER A 212 24.93 -0.91 -22.59
C SER A 212 24.89 -0.89 -21.05
N ASN A 213 24.18 0.06 -20.44
CA ASN A 213 23.95 0.16 -19.00
C ASN A 213 22.55 -0.34 -18.59
N ALA A 214 21.71 -0.75 -19.53
CA ALA A 214 20.32 -1.10 -19.27
C ALA A 214 20.14 -2.57 -18.80
N TYR A 215 19.19 -2.75 -17.90
CA TYR A 215 18.67 -4.02 -17.40
C TYR A 215 17.19 -4.07 -17.76
N ILE A 216 16.84 -4.89 -18.75
CA ILE A 216 15.50 -4.92 -19.32
C ILE A 216 14.81 -6.21 -18.87
N TYR A 217 13.61 -6.09 -18.31
CA TYR A 217 12.86 -7.20 -17.76
C TYR A 217 11.49 -7.34 -18.42
N PHE A 218 11.09 -8.58 -18.69
CA PHE A 218 9.75 -8.95 -19.13
C PHE A 218 9.21 -10.10 -18.29
N TYR A 219 7.91 -10.07 -17.99
CA TYR A 219 7.17 -11.11 -17.29
C TYR A 219 5.75 -11.21 -17.83
N GLY A 220 5.23 -12.43 -17.95
CA GLY A 220 3.83 -12.70 -18.29
C GLY A 220 3.65 -13.70 -19.42
N ASP A 221 2.42 -13.73 -19.93
CA ASP A 221 1.93 -14.62 -20.99
C ASP A 221 2.03 -14.05 -22.41
N ASP A 222 2.62 -12.87 -22.60
CA ASP A 222 2.82 -12.29 -23.93
C ASP A 222 3.89 -13.05 -24.75
N PRO A 223 3.79 -13.06 -26.11
CA PRO A 223 4.71 -13.84 -26.94
C PRO A 223 6.16 -13.36 -26.88
N GLU A 224 7.08 -14.22 -26.43
CA GLU A 224 8.51 -13.91 -26.34
C GLU A 224 9.14 -13.35 -27.63
N PRO A 225 8.86 -13.89 -28.84
CA PRO A 225 9.45 -13.35 -30.06
C PRO A 225 9.10 -11.87 -30.29
N GLU A 226 7.93 -11.43 -29.83
CA GLU A 226 7.48 -10.05 -29.96
C GLU A 226 8.23 -9.12 -29.00
N ARG A 227 8.52 -9.57 -27.77
CA ARG A 227 9.39 -8.86 -26.82
C ARG A 227 10.73 -8.52 -27.47
N LEU A 228 11.38 -9.54 -28.05
CA LEU A 228 12.69 -9.38 -28.68
C LEU A 228 12.63 -8.51 -29.94
N ARG A 229 11.56 -8.63 -30.75
CA ARG A 229 11.35 -7.78 -31.93
C ARG A 229 11.24 -6.30 -31.56
N ILE A 230 10.39 -5.98 -30.58
CA ILE A 230 10.20 -4.61 -30.08
C ILE A 230 11.52 -4.05 -29.58
N LEU A 231 12.24 -4.80 -28.74
CA LEU A 231 13.54 -4.34 -28.23
C LEU A 231 14.57 -4.12 -29.34
N ASP A 232 14.63 -4.97 -30.37
CA ASP A 232 15.58 -4.80 -31.48
C ASP A 232 15.39 -3.44 -32.17
N GLU A 233 14.13 -3.04 -32.42
CA GLU A 233 13.80 -1.75 -33.06
C GLU A 233 14.36 -0.55 -32.30
N TRP A 234 14.40 -0.64 -30.97
CA TRP A 234 14.92 0.41 -30.09
C TRP A 234 16.45 0.34 -29.94
N LEU A 235 16.98 -0.85 -29.70
CA LEU A 235 18.38 -1.05 -29.31
C LEU A 235 19.33 -1.01 -30.52
N ASN A 236 18.88 -1.36 -31.72
CA ASN A 236 19.72 -1.39 -32.92
C ASN A 236 20.19 0.01 -33.38
N ALA A 237 19.54 1.08 -32.91
CA ALA A 237 19.95 2.46 -33.17
C ALA A 237 21.22 2.88 -32.40
N PHE A 238 21.67 2.08 -31.43
CA PHE A 238 22.83 2.37 -30.59
C PHE A 238 24.03 1.47 -30.93
N GLU A 239 25.23 1.94 -30.59
CA GLU A 239 26.46 1.15 -30.60
C GLU A 239 26.86 0.80 -29.16
N GLN A 240 27.70 -0.21 -28.96
CA GLN A 240 28.19 -0.52 -27.62
C GLN A 240 29.00 0.65 -27.02
N LYS A 241 28.74 0.98 -25.75
CA LYS A 241 29.46 1.99 -24.98
C LYS A 241 29.96 1.40 -23.66
N ASP A 242 31.19 1.73 -23.27
CA ASP A 242 31.69 1.45 -21.93
C ASP A 242 31.12 2.49 -20.95
N VAL A 243 30.21 2.05 -20.07
CA VAL A 243 29.56 2.90 -19.06
C VAL A 243 30.07 2.49 -17.69
N ARG A 244 30.83 3.40 -17.05
CA ARG A 244 31.41 3.17 -15.71
C ARG A 244 30.38 3.41 -14.61
N SER A 245 29.45 2.48 -14.45
CA SER A 245 28.37 2.54 -13.46
C SER A 245 28.49 1.54 -12.30
N SER A 246 29.56 0.73 -12.29
CA SER A 246 29.83 -0.21 -11.20
C SER A 246 30.14 0.50 -9.89
N LEU A 247 29.51 0.08 -8.80
CA LEU A 247 29.75 0.59 -7.45
C LEU A 247 30.92 -0.16 -6.79
N PRO A 248 31.79 0.47 -5.99
CA PRO A 248 32.73 -0.24 -5.13
C PRO A 248 32.03 -0.83 -3.89
N LEU A 249 32.68 -1.78 -3.21
CA LEU A 249 32.29 -2.18 -1.86
C LEU A 249 32.76 -1.11 -0.85
N GLN A 250 31.98 -0.89 0.20
CA GLN A 250 32.36 -0.04 1.33
C GLN A 250 33.47 -0.72 2.14
N PRO A 251 34.64 -0.07 2.33
CA PRO A 251 35.69 -0.59 3.18
C PRO A 251 35.22 -0.77 4.63
N HIS A 252 35.51 -1.94 5.21
CA HIS A 252 35.16 -2.25 6.60
C HIS A 252 35.98 -1.42 7.59
N TRP A 253 35.31 -0.92 8.64
CA TRP A 253 35.98 -0.24 9.74
C TRP A 253 36.54 -1.20 10.79
N THR A 254 37.38 -0.68 11.66
CA THR A 254 37.95 -1.40 12.81
C THR A 254 37.35 -0.97 14.16
N ALA A 255 36.52 0.08 14.17
CA ALA A 255 35.86 0.59 15.37
C ALA A 255 34.50 1.22 15.04
N PRO A 256 33.51 1.13 15.96
CA PRO A 256 32.20 1.73 15.77
C PRO A 256 32.26 3.26 15.83
N LYS A 257 31.26 3.92 15.24
CA LYS A 257 31.11 5.38 15.25
C LYS A 257 29.79 5.81 15.87
N ARG A 258 29.73 7.07 16.34
CA ARG A 258 28.49 7.68 16.82
C ARG A 258 28.22 8.97 16.06
N ILE A 259 26.96 9.17 15.68
CA ILE A 259 26.48 10.31 14.89
C ILE A 259 25.32 10.93 15.65
N VAL A 260 25.30 12.25 15.73
CA VAL A 260 24.20 13.02 16.30
C VAL A 260 23.80 14.05 15.26
N GLN A 261 22.53 14.04 14.88
CA GLN A 261 21.96 14.99 13.92
C GLN A 261 20.72 15.66 14.53
N PRO A 262 20.53 16.98 14.32
CA PRO A 262 19.28 17.63 14.67
C PRO A 262 18.20 17.31 13.63
N TYR A 263 16.93 17.41 14.04
CA TYR A 263 15.81 17.54 13.13
C TYR A 263 14.92 18.71 13.57
N ASP A 264 14.22 19.31 12.62
CA ASP A 264 13.29 20.39 12.92
C ASP A 264 12.06 19.85 13.65
N SER A 265 11.91 20.22 14.92
CA SER A 265 10.76 19.83 15.73
C SER A 265 9.62 20.84 15.68
N GLY A 266 9.79 21.96 14.97
CA GLY A 266 8.94 23.13 15.09
C GLY A 266 8.83 23.62 16.55
N ASP A 267 7.75 24.32 16.85
CA ASP A 267 7.46 24.86 18.19
C ASP A 267 6.89 23.80 19.17
N SER A 268 7.16 22.51 18.93
CA SER A 268 6.64 21.42 19.77
C SER A 268 7.46 21.25 21.05
N ASP A 269 6.88 21.63 22.18
CA ASP A 269 7.46 21.44 23.52
C ASP A 269 7.59 19.95 23.92
N ASP A 270 6.85 19.06 23.26
CA ASP A 270 6.82 17.61 23.52
C ASP A 270 7.65 16.79 22.51
N ALA A 271 8.45 17.43 21.66
CA ALA A 271 9.22 16.74 20.64
C ALA A 271 10.23 15.74 21.25
N LYS A 272 10.33 14.55 20.64
CA LYS A 272 11.13 13.43 21.16
C LYS A 272 12.21 13.00 20.19
N ALA A 273 13.28 12.44 20.73
CA ALA A 273 14.42 11.97 19.94
C ALA A 273 14.18 10.58 19.35
N TYR A 274 15.01 10.23 18.37
CA TYR A 274 15.05 8.91 17.75
C TYR A 274 16.47 8.36 17.89
N ILE A 275 16.58 7.03 17.94
CA ILE A 275 17.87 6.34 17.97
C ILE A 275 17.83 5.12 17.07
N THR A 276 18.87 4.93 16.27
CA THR A 276 19.16 3.68 15.56
C THR A 276 20.59 3.23 15.81
N VAL A 277 20.77 1.91 15.94
CA VAL A 277 22.06 1.25 15.84
C VAL A 277 22.06 0.49 14.52
N ASN A 278 23.05 0.75 13.67
CA ASN A 278 23.09 0.28 12.30
C ASN A 278 24.38 -0.52 12.06
N TRP A 279 24.30 -1.60 11.29
CA TRP A 279 25.41 -2.50 10.98
C TRP A 279 25.47 -2.79 9.48
N LEU A 280 26.66 -2.65 8.90
CA LEU A 280 26.92 -3.04 7.52
C LEU A 280 26.86 -4.57 7.39
N MET A 281 26.12 -5.07 6.42
CA MET A 281 25.98 -6.50 6.11
C MET A 281 26.89 -6.91 4.93
N PRO A 282 27.08 -8.22 4.69
CA PRO A 282 27.81 -8.71 3.52
C PRO A 282 27.18 -8.27 2.19
N GLU A 283 27.87 -8.55 1.09
CA GLU A 283 27.36 -8.32 -0.26
C GLU A 283 26.11 -9.17 -0.53
N SER A 284 25.09 -8.56 -1.13
CA SER A 284 23.74 -9.11 -1.31
C SER A 284 23.61 -10.08 -2.51
N THR A 285 24.72 -10.66 -2.99
CA THR A 285 24.75 -11.53 -4.18
C THR A 285 24.56 -13.02 -3.87
N ASP A 286 24.68 -13.43 -2.59
CA ASP A 286 24.49 -14.83 -2.17
C ASP A 286 23.08 -15.03 -1.56
N PRO A 287 22.19 -15.79 -2.22
CA PRO A 287 20.83 -16.00 -1.73
C PRO A 287 20.74 -16.67 -0.35
N GLU A 288 21.67 -17.56 0.00
CA GLU A 288 21.65 -18.22 1.31
C GLU A 288 21.95 -17.22 2.44
N THR A 289 22.96 -16.38 2.25
CA THR A 289 23.31 -15.30 3.20
C THR A 289 22.19 -14.28 3.32
N THR A 290 21.68 -13.75 2.21
CA THR A 290 20.60 -12.76 2.20
C THR A 290 19.35 -13.30 2.90
N LEU A 291 18.93 -14.52 2.56
CA LEU A 291 17.79 -15.16 3.19
C LEU A 291 18.01 -15.43 4.70
N SER A 292 19.23 -15.83 5.09
CA SER A 292 19.59 -16.01 6.50
C SER A 292 19.42 -14.72 7.31
N LEU A 293 19.83 -13.58 6.74
CA LEU A 293 19.71 -12.26 7.37
C LEU A 293 18.25 -11.78 7.40
N SER A 294 17.47 -12.03 6.35
CA SER A 294 16.04 -11.70 6.30
C SER A 294 15.25 -12.51 7.34
N ILE A 295 15.55 -13.81 7.50
CA ILE A 295 14.96 -14.64 8.57
C ILE A 295 15.42 -14.14 9.95
N LEU A 296 16.69 -13.78 10.12
CA LEU A 296 17.20 -13.23 11.38
C LEU A 296 16.49 -11.91 11.75
N SER A 297 16.31 -11.02 10.78
CA SER A 297 15.56 -9.77 10.96
C SER A 297 14.13 -10.05 11.42
N HIS A 298 13.46 -11.01 10.78
CA HIS A 298 12.11 -11.43 11.20
C HIS A 298 12.09 -11.95 12.64
N ILE A 299 13.06 -12.81 13.00
CA ILE A 299 13.20 -13.33 14.37
C ILE A 299 13.38 -12.20 15.38
N LEU A 300 14.17 -11.17 15.07
CA LEU A 300 14.50 -10.12 16.04
C LEU A 300 13.42 -9.04 16.16
N LEU A 301 12.78 -8.64 15.05
CA LEU A 301 11.99 -7.39 14.99
C LEU A 301 10.57 -7.51 14.38
N ALA A 302 10.21 -8.57 13.66
CA ALA A 302 8.98 -8.53 12.85
C ALA A 302 7.68 -8.55 13.66
N THR A 303 7.63 -9.29 14.77
CA THR A 303 6.39 -9.49 15.56
C THR A 303 6.52 -8.90 16.98
N PRO A 304 5.42 -8.57 17.67
CA PRO A 304 5.48 -8.15 19.07
C PRO A 304 6.12 -9.18 20.02
N ALA A 305 6.12 -10.45 19.64
CA ALA A 305 6.80 -11.53 20.38
C ALA A 305 8.29 -11.67 20.05
N SER A 306 8.78 -10.99 19.01
CA SER A 306 10.18 -11.05 18.60
C SER A 306 11.07 -10.49 19.72
N PRO A 307 12.09 -11.22 20.19
CA PRO A 307 12.79 -10.91 21.44
C PRO A 307 13.39 -9.51 21.52
N LEU A 308 13.95 -8.97 20.42
CA LEU A 308 14.52 -7.63 20.44
C LEU A 308 13.43 -6.55 20.44
N LYS A 309 12.41 -6.68 19.58
CA LYS A 309 11.25 -5.77 19.58
C LYS A 309 10.54 -5.76 20.95
N LYS A 310 10.30 -6.94 21.53
CA LYS A 310 9.70 -7.07 22.86
C LYS A 310 10.54 -6.38 23.93
N ALA A 311 11.86 -6.60 23.97
CA ALA A 311 12.72 -5.98 24.96
C ALA A 311 12.74 -4.45 24.86
N LEU A 312 12.69 -3.91 23.64
CA LEU A 312 12.60 -2.47 23.40
C LEU A 312 11.26 -1.89 23.86
N LEU A 313 10.14 -2.52 23.48
CA LEU A 313 8.80 -2.08 23.90
C LEU A 313 8.61 -2.18 25.42
N ASP A 314 9.00 -3.31 26.03
CA ASP A 314 8.89 -3.54 27.48
C ASP A 314 9.76 -2.58 28.31
N SER A 315 10.79 -1.98 27.69
CA SER A 315 11.64 -1.01 28.38
C SER A 315 10.92 0.30 28.71
N GLY A 316 9.86 0.63 27.96
CA GLY A 316 9.12 1.89 28.09
C GLY A 316 9.94 3.15 27.75
N LEU A 317 11.09 3.00 27.07
CA LEU A 317 12.02 4.10 26.78
C LEU A 317 11.64 4.93 25.55
N GLY A 318 10.75 4.41 24.70
CA GLY A 318 10.26 5.06 23.49
C GLY A 318 8.86 4.61 23.13
N GLU A 319 8.31 5.20 22.06
CA GLU A 319 6.93 5.00 21.63
C GLU A 319 6.77 3.81 20.68
N ASP A 320 7.74 3.61 19.78
CA ASP A 320 7.72 2.51 18.81
C ASP A 320 9.14 2.07 18.44
N VAL A 321 9.26 0.88 17.89
CA VAL A 321 10.51 0.28 17.41
C VAL A 321 10.71 0.62 15.93
N THR A 322 11.95 0.89 15.54
CA THR A 322 12.35 1.15 14.15
C THR A 322 13.54 0.29 13.74
N GLY A 323 13.72 0.08 12.44
CA GLY A 323 14.77 -0.74 11.85
C GLY A 323 14.29 -2.04 11.23
N GLY A 324 15.25 -2.86 10.80
CA GLY A 324 15.06 -4.04 9.98
C GLY A 324 16.30 -4.30 9.12
N TYR A 325 16.25 -5.33 8.30
CA TYR A 325 17.27 -5.62 7.29
C TYR A 325 16.89 -5.00 5.96
N GLN A 326 17.82 -4.25 5.35
CA GLN A 326 17.68 -3.61 4.05
C GLN A 326 18.64 -4.32 3.08
N GLU A 327 18.09 -5.01 2.08
CA GLU A 327 18.84 -5.92 1.20
C GLU A 327 19.01 -5.44 -0.24
N GLU A 328 18.41 -4.30 -0.60
CA GLU A 328 18.30 -3.79 -1.98
C GLU A 328 19.53 -3.00 -2.46
N LEU A 329 20.57 -2.93 -1.62
CA LEU A 329 21.88 -2.32 -1.89
C LEU A 329 22.93 -3.40 -2.16
N ARG A 330 24.08 -3.02 -2.72
CA ARG A 330 25.20 -3.94 -2.98
C ARG A 330 25.65 -4.67 -1.71
N GLN A 331 25.84 -3.92 -0.65
CA GLN A 331 25.98 -4.45 0.71
C GLN A 331 24.81 -3.93 1.50
N GLY A 332 23.92 -4.81 1.95
CA GLY A 332 22.78 -4.41 2.77
C GLY A 332 23.20 -3.86 4.14
N PHE A 333 22.23 -3.44 4.95
CA PHE A 333 22.46 -3.10 6.35
C PHE A 333 21.31 -3.56 7.24
N PHE A 334 21.63 -3.81 8.52
CA PHE A 334 20.64 -4.08 9.55
C PHE A 334 20.58 -2.89 10.51
N SER A 335 19.37 -2.49 10.90
CA SER A 335 19.13 -1.43 11.88
C SER A 335 18.22 -1.91 13.00
N ALA A 336 18.44 -1.42 14.22
CA ALA A 336 17.51 -1.58 15.33
C ALA A 336 17.50 -0.31 16.20
N GLY A 337 16.31 0.12 16.63
CA GLY A 337 16.18 1.41 17.29
C GLY A 337 14.79 1.68 17.86
N MET A 338 14.60 2.89 18.40
CA MET A 338 13.30 3.37 18.87
C MET A 338 13.02 4.80 18.43
N LYS A 339 11.74 5.09 18.24
CA LYS A 339 11.15 6.41 17.98
C LYS A 339 10.54 6.94 19.28
N GLY A 340 10.42 8.26 19.41
CA GLY A 340 9.72 8.84 20.55
C GLY A 340 10.45 8.69 21.89
N VAL A 341 11.78 8.78 21.88
CA VAL A 341 12.66 8.56 23.04
C VAL A 341 12.98 9.88 23.73
N GLN A 342 12.96 9.89 25.07
CA GLN A 342 13.43 11.04 25.83
C GLN A 342 14.92 11.26 25.61
N ARG A 343 15.37 12.51 25.41
CA ARG A 343 16.77 12.82 25.08
C ARG A 343 17.79 12.22 26.08
N GLY A 344 17.42 12.17 27.36
CA GLY A 344 18.27 11.58 28.42
C GLY A 344 18.34 10.05 28.43
N ASP A 345 17.49 9.37 27.65
CA ASP A 345 17.31 7.92 27.68
C ASP A 345 17.89 7.19 26.45
N LEU A 346 18.46 7.92 25.48
CA LEU A 346 19.02 7.37 24.24
C LEU A 346 20.07 6.27 24.50
N GLU A 347 20.99 6.50 25.45
CA GLU A 347 21.99 5.49 25.84
C GLU A 347 21.38 4.22 26.43
N LYS A 348 20.25 4.37 27.12
CA LYS A 348 19.56 3.22 27.72
C LYS A 348 18.97 2.33 26.64
N VAL A 349 18.47 2.92 25.55
CA VAL A 349 17.98 2.18 24.39
C VAL A 349 19.11 1.40 23.72
N GLU A 350 20.27 2.02 23.43
CA GLU A 350 21.43 1.29 22.89
C GLU A 350 21.84 0.14 23.83
N ASN A 351 21.86 0.37 25.14
CA ASN A 351 22.20 -0.68 26.10
C ASN A 351 21.19 -1.85 26.11
N VAL A 352 19.89 -1.57 25.95
CA VAL A 352 18.85 -2.61 25.81
C VAL A 352 19.11 -3.45 24.56
N ILE A 353 19.45 -2.81 23.44
CA ILE A 353 19.78 -3.52 22.19
C ILE A 353 21.00 -4.43 22.40
N GLN A 354 22.11 -3.87 22.87
CA GLN A 354 23.37 -4.61 23.06
C GLN A 354 23.22 -5.77 24.05
N THR A 355 22.59 -5.52 25.20
CA THR A 355 22.39 -6.53 26.24
C THR A 355 21.46 -7.64 25.76
N THR A 356 20.42 -7.30 25.02
CA THR A 356 19.47 -8.28 24.46
C THR A 356 20.16 -9.15 23.41
N LEU A 357 20.86 -8.55 22.44
CA LEU A 357 21.62 -9.30 21.43
C LEU A 357 22.67 -10.21 22.07
N ALA A 358 23.43 -9.74 23.05
CA ALA A 358 24.43 -10.54 23.78
C ALA A 358 23.79 -11.72 24.52
N LYS A 359 22.61 -11.52 25.11
CA LYS A 359 21.85 -12.59 25.77
C LYS A 359 21.38 -13.63 24.77
N LEU A 360 20.85 -13.21 23.61
CA LEU A 360 20.36 -14.11 22.56
C LEU A 360 21.49 -14.92 21.92
N ALA A 361 22.66 -14.29 21.67
CA ALA A 361 23.84 -14.98 21.17
C ALA A 361 24.39 -16.03 22.16
N ARG A 362 24.41 -15.71 23.46
CA ARG A 362 24.95 -16.59 24.50
C ARG A 362 24.00 -17.74 24.87
N ASN A 363 22.72 -17.43 25.07
CA ASN A 363 21.75 -18.37 25.62
C ASN A 363 20.97 -19.12 24.53
N GLY A 364 21.12 -18.70 23.27
CA GLY A 364 20.33 -19.20 22.16
C GLY A 364 18.99 -18.48 22.01
N LEU A 365 18.37 -18.72 20.85
CA LEU A 365 17.02 -18.26 20.53
C LEU A 365 16.00 -19.34 20.90
N ASP A 366 14.79 -18.91 21.27
CA ASP A 366 13.69 -19.84 21.49
C ASP A 366 13.40 -20.66 20.21
N PRO A 367 13.50 -22.00 20.24
CA PRO A 367 13.35 -22.83 19.04
C PRO A 367 12.00 -22.68 18.34
N GLU A 368 10.92 -22.44 19.10
CA GLU A 368 9.58 -22.24 18.52
C GLU A 368 9.49 -20.90 17.79
N THR A 369 10.09 -19.84 18.32
CA THR A 369 10.20 -18.52 17.65
C THR A 369 10.98 -18.62 16.34
N VAL A 370 12.09 -19.38 16.33
CA VAL A 370 12.87 -19.64 15.11
C VAL A 370 12.06 -20.43 14.10
N ALA A 371 11.42 -21.52 14.53
CA ALA A 371 10.60 -22.35 13.66
C ALA A 371 9.41 -21.58 13.05
N ALA A 372 8.75 -20.73 13.84
CA ALA A 372 7.67 -19.87 13.37
C ALA A 372 8.17 -18.87 12.32
N SER A 373 9.30 -18.20 12.56
CA SER A 373 9.87 -17.24 11.60
C SER A 373 10.29 -17.91 10.29
N ILE A 374 10.94 -19.09 10.36
CA ILE A 374 11.25 -19.90 9.18
C ILE A 374 9.96 -20.23 8.42
N ASN A 375 8.93 -20.77 9.09
CA ASN A 375 7.67 -21.11 8.44
C ASN A 375 6.99 -19.89 7.79
N THR A 376 6.96 -18.74 8.48
CA THR A 376 6.37 -17.50 7.94
C THR A 376 7.10 -17.05 6.67
N ILE A 377 8.43 -17.04 6.67
CA ILE A 377 9.20 -16.67 5.47
C ILE A 377 9.04 -17.72 4.36
N GLU A 378 9.07 -19.03 4.67
CA GLU A 378 8.79 -20.10 3.69
C GLU A 378 7.43 -19.89 3.03
N PHE A 379 6.42 -19.60 3.85
CA PHE A 379 5.06 -19.39 3.40
C PHE A 379 4.95 -18.15 2.51
N HIS A 380 5.53 -17.01 2.92
CA HIS A 380 5.52 -15.79 2.10
C HIS A 380 6.23 -15.98 0.76
N LEU A 381 7.37 -16.69 0.73
CA LEU A 381 8.11 -16.97 -0.51
C LEU A 381 7.32 -17.87 -1.47
N ARG A 382 6.54 -18.83 -0.95
CA ARG A 382 5.64 -19.68 -1.76
C ARG A 382 4.37 -18.97 -2.20
N GLU A 383 3.77 -18.21 -1.30
CA GLU A 383 2.50 -17.52 -1.53
C GLU A 383 2.66 -16.39 -2.55
N GLN A 384 3.72 -15.60 -2.40
CA GLN A 384 4.00 -14.42 -3.24
C GLN A 384 2.76 -13.52 -3.38
N ASN A 385 2.01 -13.38 -2.29
CA ASN A 385 0.80 -12.57 -2.26
C ASN A 385 1.16 -11.10 -2.13
N THR A 386 1.36 -10.46 -3.27
CA THR A 386 1.73 -9.04 -3.40
C THR A 386 0.52 -8.10 -3.38
N GLY A 387 -0.68 -8.62 -3.10
CA GLY A 387 -1.92 -7.85 -3.12
C GLY A 387 -2.17 -7.20 -4.47
N ARG A 388 -2.23 -5.86 -4.51
CA ARG A 388 -2.40 -5.08 -5.75
C ARG A 388 -1.09 -4.82 -6.50
N PHE A 389 0.05 -4.97 -5.83
CA PHE A 389 1.34 -4.79 -6.48
C PHE A 389 1.57 -5.95 -7.45
N PRO A 390 1.93 -5.73 -8.72
CA PRO A 390 2.09 -6.82 -9.68
C PRO A 390 3.14 -7.84 -9.24
N ARG A 391 2.79 -9.12 -9.25
CA ARG A 391 3.72 -10.21 -8.89
C ARG A 391 4.98 -10.18 -9.76
N GLY A 392 4.83 -9.94 -11.06
CA GLY A 392 5.96 -9.81 -11.98
C GLY A 392 6.93 -8.68 -11.64
N LEU A 393 6.43 -7.59 -11.03
CA LEU A 393 7.24 -6.45 -10.62
C LEU A 393 8.01 -6.76 -9.33
N PHE A 394 7.39 -7.44 -8.36
CA PHE A 394 8.09 -7.96 -7.19
C PHE A 394 9.25 -8.89 -7.58
N LEU A 395 9.01 -9.79 -8.54
CA LEU A 395 10.05 -10.68 -9.06
C LEU A 395 11.14 -9.91 -9.82
N MET A 396 10.80 -8.85 -10.55
CA MET A 396 11.78 -7.96 -11.20
C MET A 396 12.73 -7.36 -10.17
N LEU A 397 12.20 -6.78 -9.08
CA LEU A 397 13.01 -6.15 -8.03
C LEU A 397 13.94 -7.18 -7.35
N ASN A 398 13.43 -8.38 -7.04
CA ASN A 398 14.24 -9.47 -6.49
C ASN A 398 15.34 -9.93 -7.44
N ALA A 399 15.07 -10.00 -8.74
CA ALA A 399 16.07 -10.35 -9.75
C ALA A 399 17.12 -9.25 -9.90
N LEU A 400 16.72 -7.97 -9.79
CA LEU A 400 17.62 -6.83 -9.91
C LEU A 400 18.67 -6.78 -8.80
N THR A 401 18.35 -7.23 -7.57
CA THR A 401 19.27 -7.18 -6.43
C THR A 401 20.64 -7.80 -6.74
N PRO A 402 20.79 -9.08 -7.12
CA PRO A 402 22.10 -9.60 -7.54
C PRO A 402 22.52 -9.13 -8.94
N TRP A 403 21.58 -8.88 -9.85
CA TRP A 403 21.87 -8.59 -11.26
C TRP A 403 22.57 -7.24 -11.46
N LEU A 404 22.22 -6.25 -10.64
CA LEU A 404 22.85 -4.93 -10.62
C LEU A 404 24.25 -4.94 -10.00
N TYR A 405 24.73 -6.08 -9.53
CA TYR A 405 26.12 -6.24 -9.09
C TYR A 405 26.81 -7.39 -9.82
N ASP A 406 26.37 -7.64 -11.06
CA ASP A 406 26.97 -8.57 -12.02
C ASP A 406 26.93 -10.05 -11.59
N ALA A 407 26.00 -10.41 -10.69
CA ALA A 407 25.70 -11.79 -10.28
C ALA A 407 24.47 -12.39 -11.01
N ASP A 408 24.18 -13.68 -10.77
CA ASP A 408 23.09 -14.42 -11.44
C ASP A 408 21.70 -13.86 -11.01
N PRO A 409 20.92 -13.24 -11.92
CA PRO A 409 19.58 -12.73 -11.60
C PRO A 409 18.60 -13.84 -11.21
N LEU A 410 18.84 -15.08 -11.64
CA LEU A 410 17.93 -16.20 -11.40
C LEU A 410 18.12 -16.82 -10.00
N ALA A 411 19.21 -16.48 -9.32
CA ALA A 411 19.55 -17.03 -8.01
C ALA A 411 18.56 -16.58 -6.93
N GLY A 412 18.09 -15.32 -6.99
CA GLY A 412 17.07 -14.79 -6.08
C GLY A 412 15.64 -15.28 -6.36
N LEU A 413 15.39 -15.81 -7.56
CA LEU A 413 14.06 -16.32 -7.96
C LEU A 413 13.85 -17.79 -7.55
N ALA A 414 14.92 -18.58 -7.48
CA ALA A 414 14.89 -20.00 -7.11
C ALA A 414 15.19 -20.21 -5.61
N PHE A 415 14.23 -19.86 -4.75
CA PHE A 415 14.48 -19.76 -3.30
C PHE A 415 14.49 -21.11 -2.56
N GLU A 416 13.98 -22.21 -3.11
CA GLU A 416 13.80 -23.45 -2.33
C GLU A 416 15.12 -24.06 -1.85
N ALA A 417 16.13 -24.11 -2.73
CA ALA A 417 17.44 -24.65 -2.41
C ALA A 417 18.15 -23.86 -1.29
N PRO A 418 18.35 -22.52 -1.39
CA PRO A 418 18.95 -21.74 -0.32
C PRO A 418 18.10 -21.80 0.96
N PHE A 419 16.77 -21.77 0.84
CA PHE A 419 15.89 -21.87 2.00
C PHE A 419 16.05 -23.19 2.76
N LYS A 420 16.13 -24.32 2.05
CA LYS A 420 16.38 -25.63 2.65
C LYS A 420 17.76 -25.70 3.32
N ALA A 421 18.77 -25.07 2.74
CA ALA A 421 20.11 -24.99 3.34
C ALA A 421 20.10 -24.25 4.68
N VAL A 422 19.40 -23.11 4.77
CA VAL A 422 19.21 -22.37 6.03
C VAL A 422 18.43 -23.21 7.05
N LYS A 423 17.32 -23.83 6.62
CA LYS A 423 16.46 -24.65 7.49
C LYS A 423 17.20 -25.81 8.15
N ASN A 424 18.15 -26.44 7.45
CA ASN A 424 18.95 -27.56 7.97
C ASN A 424 19.98 -27.15 9.03
N GLN A 425 20.32 -25.86 9.14
CA GLN A 425 21.30 -25.33 10.09
C GLN A 425 20.64 -24.78 11.38
N ALA A 426 19.34 -24.53 11.36
CA ALA A 426 18.57 -24.01 12.48
C ALA A 426 18.44 -25.04 13.64
N PRO A 427 18.21 -24.59 14.90
CA PRO A 427 18.05 -23.21 15.34
C PRO A 427 19.34 -22.51 15.78
N GLY A 428 20.39 -23.26 16.16
CA GLY A 428 21.63 -22.70 16.73
C GLY A 428 22.41 -21.78 15.79
N TYR A 429 22.20 -21.93 14.48
CA TYR A 429 22.79 -21.08 13.44
C TYR A 429 22.55 -19.58 13.64
N PHE A 430 21.33 -19.17 13.98
CA PHE A 430 20.97 -17.75 14.07
C PHE A 430 21.63 -17.03 15.26
N ALA A 431 21.91 -17.73 16.36
CA ALA A 431 22.69 -17.17 17.47
C ALA A 431 24.12 -16.84 17.02
N GLY A 432 24.70 -17.69 16.16
CA GLY A 432 26.00 -17.44 15.54
C GLY A 432 25.98 -16.24 14.57
N LEU A 433 24.88 -16.03 13.85
CA LEU A 433 24.72 -14.85 13.00
C LEU A 433 24.62 -13.55 13.82
N ILE A 434 23.91 -13.56 14.95
CA ILE A 434 23.89 -12.41 15.89
C ILE A 434 25.31 -12.09 16.35
N GLN A 435 26.06 -13.12 16.77
CA GLN A 435 27.44 -12.95 17.21
C GLN A 435 28.31 -12.35 16.09
N LYS A 436 28.31 -12.96 14.90
CA LYS A 436 29.18 -12.58 13.78
C LYS A 436 28.83 -11.22 13.16
N HIS A 437 27.55 -10.99 12.85
CA HIS A 437 27.12 -9.85 12.02
C HIS A 437 26.70 -8.62 12.83
N LEU A 438 26.37 -8.78 14.12
CA LEU A 438 25.91 -7.68 14.97
C LEU A 438 26.89 -7.39 16.13
N LEU A 439 27.24 -8.38 16.95
CA LEU A 439 28.05 -8.15 18.15
C LEU A 439 29.54 -7.95 17.83
N ASP A 440 30.11 -8.81 16.97
CA ASP A 440 31.53 -8.78 16.59
C ASP A 440 31.81 -7.85 15.41
N ASN A 441 30.78 -7.21 14.84
CA ASN A 441 30.90 -6.37 13.67
C ASN A 441 31.29 -4.92 14.08
N PRO A 442 32.55 -4.49 13.85
CA PRO A 442 32.99 -3.14 14.20
C PRO A 442 32.45 -2.06 13.26
N HIS A 443 31.91 -2.44 12.09
CA HIS A 443 31.30 -1.51 11.14
C HIS A 443 29.86 -1.20 11.57
N LYS A 444 29.78 -0.52 12.72
CA LYS A 444 28.55 -0.16 13.42
C LYS A 444 28.47 1.35 13.61
N THR A 445 27.30 1.93 13.42
CA THR A 445 26.99 3.30 13.84
C THR A 445 25.89 3.32 14.89
N THR A 446 25.98 4.25 15.83
CA THR A 446 24.83 4.69 16.64
C THR A 446 24.44 6.08 16.18
N LEU A 447 23.23 6.26 15.65
CA LEU A 447 22.69 7.53 15.20
C LEU A 447 21.65 8.02 16.21
N HIS A 448 21.84 9.24 16.72
CA HIS A 448 20.83 9.97 17.48
C HIS A 448 20.25 11.09 16.62
N LEU A 449 18.93 11.10 16.42
CA LEU A 449 18.22 12.19 15.78
C LEU A 449 17.49 13.00 16.87
N ILE A 450 17.92 14.24 17.09
CA ILE A 450 17.53 15.05 18.25
C ILE A 450 16.61 16.20 17.81
N PRO A 451 15.48 16.44 18.50
CA PRO A 451 14.64 17.58 18.20
C PRO A 451 15.38 18.90 18.48
N ASP A 452 15.33 19.82 17.53
CA ASP A 452 15.84 21.18 17.65
C ASP A 452 14.85 22.18 17.01
N PRO A 453 14.09 22.94 17.81
CA PRO A 453 13.12 23.93 17.32
C PRO A 453 13.73 25.03 16.43
N GLY A 454 15.04 25.26 16.54
CA GLY A 454 15.73 26.28 15.74
C GLY A 454 16.29 25.76 14.42
N GLU A 455 16.21 24.44 14.14
CA GLU A 455 16.84 23.86 12.95
C GLU A 455 16.16 24.31 11.65
N GLY A 456 14.83 24.33 11.60
CA GLY A 456 14.09 24.84 10.44
C GLY A 456 14.45 26.29 10.12
N GLN A 457 14.41 27.16 11.12
CA GLN A 457 14.75 28.58 10.98
C GLN A 457 16.20 28.80 10.51
N ARG A 458 17.15 27.98 10.98
CA ARG A 458 18.56 28.05 10.52
C ARG A 458 18.70 27.64 9.06
N LYS A 459 18.01 26.58 8.63
CA LYS A 459 18.00 26.15 7.22
C LYS A 459 17.37 27.21 6.31
N GLU A 460 16.23 27.77 6.71
CA GLU A 460 15.57 28.86 5.99
C GLU A 460 16.43 30.12 5.92
N ALA A 461 17.10 30.50 7.02
CA ALA A 461 17.99 31.65 7.04
C ALA A 461 19.20 31.46 6.12
N ALA A 462 19.81 30.26 6.11
CA ALA A 462 20.90 29.93 5.21
C ALA A 462 20.49 29.96 3.73
N GLU A 463 19.28 29.46 3.42
CA GLU A 463 18.69 29.54 2.08
C GLU A 463 18.46 31.00 1.66
N ALA A 464 17.84 31.81 2.53
CA ALA A 464 17.57 33.22 2.27
C ALA A 464 18.87 34.03 2.10
N GLU A 465 19.90 33.76 2.90
CA GLU A 465 21.21 34.41 2.76
C GLU A 465 21.86 34.06 1.42
N ARG A 466 21.84 32.78 1.02
CA ARG A 466 22.35 32.32 -0.27
C ARG A 466 21.64 33.04 -1.43
N LEU A 467 20.31 33.10 -1.40
CA LEU A 467 19.50 33.78 -2.41
C LEU A 467 19.77 35.30 -2.48
N ALA A 468 19.93 35.95 -1.32
CA ALA A 468 20.29 37.37 -1.25
C ALA A 468 21.68 37.65 -1.83
N GLN A 469 22.67 36.80 -1.54
CA GLN A 469 24.02 36.91 -2.09
C GLN A 469 24.02 36.76 -3.62
N VAL A 470 23.25 35.80 -4.15
CA VAL A 470 23.08 35.61 -5.61
C VAL A 470 22.44 36.85 -6.23
N LYS A 471 21.32 37.34 -5.68
CA LYS A 471 20.63 38.54 -6.21
C LYS A 471 21.54 39.77 -6.19
N ALA A 472 22.35 39.97 -5.15
CA ALA A 472 23.28 41.09 -5.03
C ALA A 472 24.38 41.09 -6.12
N GLN A 473 24.69 39.93 -6.71
CA GLN A 473 25.64 39.80 -7.81
C GLN A 473 24.99 39.99 -9.20
N MET A 474 23.66 40.09 -9.28
CA MET A 474 22.95 40.28 -10.54
C MET A 474 22.92 41.76 -10.95
N THR A 475 23.24 42.01 -12.23
CA THR A 475 23.00 43.31 -12.85
C THR A 475 21.50 43.53 -13.08
N PRO A 476 21.02 44.79 -13.20
CA PRO A 476 19.63 45.08 -13.53
C PRO A 476 19.14 44.37 -14.80
N LYS A 477 20.03 44.18 -15.79
CA LYS A 477 19.72 43.44 -17.02
C LYS A 477 19.51 41.94 -16.76
N GLN A 478 20.28 41.33 -15.85
CA GLN A 478 20.10 39.92 -15.47
C GLN A 478 18.81 39.72 -14.68
N ILE A 479 18.47 40.66 -13.78
CA ILE A 479 17.19 40.63 -13.04
C ILE A 479 16.00 40.67 -14.00
N GLN A 480 16.00 41.62 -14.95
CA GLN A 480 14.93 41.73 -15.96
C GLN A 480 14.86 40.49 -16.86
N LYS A 481 16.01 39.89 -17.20
CA LYS A 481 16.04 38.63 -17.95
C LYS A 481 15.42 37.48 -17.14
N LEU A 482 15.73 37.36 -15.85
CA LEU A 482 15.18 36.31 -14.99
C LEU A 482 13.65 36.39 -14.91
N ILE A 483 13.11 37.60 -14.68
CA ILE A 483 11.66 37.82 -14.62
C ILE A 483 11.00 37.38 -15.94
N ALA A 484 11.56 37.78 -17.09
CA ALA A 484 11.05 37.37 -18.40
C ALA A 484 11.16 35.85 -18.66
N ASP A 485 12.24 35.21 -18.20
CA ASP A 485 12.43 33.76 -18.31
C ASP A 485 11.39 33.02 -17.44
N VAL A 486 11.09 33.50 -16.23
CA VAL A 486 10.03 32.99 -15.33
C VAL A 486 8.64 33.16 -15.94
N GLU A 487 8.31 34.34 -16.48
CA GLU A 487 7.04 34.56 -17.18
C GLU A 487 6.87 33.60 -18.36
N THR A 488 7.96 33.35 -19.11
CA THR A 488 7.96 32.39 -20.21
C THR A 488 7.73 30.96 -19.73
N LEU A 489 8.33 30.57 -18.60
CA LEU A 489 8.13 29.25 -17.99
C LEU A 489 6.70 29.07 -17.50
N LYS A 490 6.15 30.05 -16.77
CA LYS A 490 4.75 30.04 -16.30
C LYS A 490 3.76 29.94 -17.47
N LEU A 491 3.95 30.76 -18.51
CA LEU A 491 3.10 30.71 -19.70
C LEU A 491 3.18 29.33 -20.39
N ARG A 492 4.36 28.70 -20.45
CA ARG A 492 4.49 27.35 -20.98
C ARG A 492 3.75 26.33 -20.14
N GLN A 493 3.82 26.40 -18.81
CA GLN A 493 3.11 25.48 -17.92
C GLN A 493 1.59 25.61 -18.04
N GLU A 494 1.09 26.85 -18.13
CA GLU A 494 -0.34 27.15 -18.20
C GLU A 494 -0.95 26.88 -19.59
N THR A 495 -0.15 26.92 -20.65
CA THR A 495 -0.63 26.64 -22.00
C THR A 495 -0.91 25.13 -22.12
N PRO A 496 -2.11 24.67 -22.48
CA PRO A 496 -2.34 23.24 -22.71
C PRO A 496 -1.58 22.74 -23.95
N ASP A 497 -1.26 21.45 -23.97
CA ASP A 497 -0.73 20.83 -25.19
C ASP A 497 -1.76 20.86 -26.32
N SER A 498 -1.28 20.95 -27.57
CA SER A 498 -2.19 20.98 -28.71
C SER A 498 -2.89 19.63 -28.87
N PRO A 499 -4.13 19.60 -29.40
CA PRO A 499 -4.83 18.36 -29.67
C PRO A 499 -4.03 17.39 -30.56
N GLU A 500 -3.25 17.92 -31.52
CA GLU A 500 -2.39 17.13 -32.40
C GLU A 500 -1.22 16.48 -31.64
N ALA A 501 -0.63 17.20 -30.68
CA ALA A 501 0.44 16.66 -29.84
C ALA A 501 -0.11 15.57 -28.92
N LEU A 502 -1.24 15.82 -28.25
CA LEU A 502 -1.92 14.82 -27.41
C LEU A 502 -2.32 13.56 -28.21
N ALA A 503 -2.72 13.71 -29.47
CA ALA A 503 -3.05 12.59 -30.35
C ALA A 503 -1.85 11.71 -30.75
N THR A 504 -0.61 12.14 -30.46
CA THR A 504 0.59 11.29 -30.66
C THR A 504 0.69 10.20 -29.61
N ILE A 505 0.14 10.40 -28.41
CA ILE A 505 0.14 9.40 -27.34
C ILE A 505 -0.75 8.24 -27.75
N PRO A 506 -0.23 6.99 -27.74
CA PRO A 506 -1.06 5.84 -28.04
C PRO A 506 -2.11 5.69 -26.94
N ALA A 507 -3.37 5.75 -27.33
CA ALA A 507 -4.50 5.48 -26.44
C ALA A 507 -5.24 4.23 -26.90
N LEU A 508 -5.82 3.52 -25.94
CA LEU A 508 -6.78 2.48 -26.26
C LEU A 508 -8.05 3.11 -26.83
N LYS A 509 -8.70 2.37 -27.70
CA LYS A 509 -10.08 2.64 -28.12
C LYS A 509 -11.02 1.76 -27.31
N ILE A 510 -12.29 2.15 -27.23
CA ILE A 510 -13.33 1.29 -26.64
C ILE A 510 -13.35 -0.09 -27.32
N SER A 511 -13.05 -0.17 -28.61
CA SER A 511 -12.95 -1.44 -29.35
C SER A 511 -11.78 -2.33 -28.95
N ASP A 512 -10.78 -1.80 -28.22
CA ASP A 512 -9.65 -2.57 -27.69
C ASP A 512 -9.94 -3.17 -26.30
N ILE A 513 -11.09 -2.82 -25.73
CA ILE A 513 -11.59 -3.34 -24.47
C ILE A 513 -12.45 -4.57 -24.76
N ASP A 514 -12.24 -5.66 -24.01
CA ASP A 514 -13.14 -6.80 -24.09
C ASP A 514 -14.55 -6.37 -23.68
N PRO A 515 -15.58 -6.48 -24.54
CA PRO A 515 -16.93 -6.13 -24.15
C PRO A 515 -17.49 -7.07 -23.07
N LYS A 516 -16.87 -8.22 -22.82
CA LYS A 516 -17.30 -9.19 -21.82
C LYS A 516 -16.55 -9.04 -20.50
N ILE A 517 -17.27 -9.29 -19.42
CA ILE A 517 -16.68 -9.38 -18.08
C ILE A 517 -15.77 -10.60 -17.96
N LYS A 518 -14.73 -10.48 -17.13
CA LYS A 518 -14.00 -11.65 -16.63
C LYS A 518 -14.84 -12.39 -15.57
N THR A 519 -15.00 -13.69 -15.73
CA THR A 519 -15.68 -14.57 -14.76
C THR A 519 -14.66 -15.27 -13.87
N ILE A 520 -15.11 -15.69 -12.68
CA ILE A 520 -14.29 -16.46 -11.74
C ILE A 520 -14.93 -17.85 -11.64
N PRO A 521 -14.19 -18.94 -11.89
CA PRO A 521 -14.72 -20.29 -11.74
C PRO A 521 -15.30 -20.48 -10.34
N ILE A 522 -16.54 -20.96 -10.28
CA ILE A 522 -17.24 -21.27 -9.04
C ILE A 522 -18.09 -22.51 -9.25
N GLU A 523 -17.92 -23.49 -8.38
CA GLU A 523 -18.84 -24.62 -8.27
C GLU A 523 -19.52 -24.55 -6.90
N ILE A 524 -20.85 -24.70 -6.90
CA ILE A 524 -21.68 -24.61 -5.70
C ILE A 524 -22.19 -26.00 -5.37
N GLY A 525 -21.84 -26.46 -4.17
CA GLY A 525 -22.21 -27.78 -3.68
C GLY A 525 -22.64 -27.75 -2.22
N GLN A 526 -22.60 -28.94 -1.61
CA GLN A 526 -22.92 -29.19 -0.21
C GLN A 526 -21.85 -30.08 0.39
N LEU A 527 -21.44 -29.80 1.63
CA LEU A 527 -20.46 -30.59 2.36
C LEU A 527 -20.89 -30.69 3.83
N GLY A 528 -21.14 -31.90 4.33
CA GLY A 528 -21.54 -32.11 5.73
C GLY A 528 -22.83 -31.35 6.15
N GLY A 529 -23.68 -30.96 5.19
CA GLY A 529 -24.88 -30.14 5.42
C GLY A 529 -24.65 -28.62 5.40
N ALA A 530 -23.43 -28.16 5.12
CA ALA A 530 -23.10 -26.76 4.87
C ALA A 530 -22.96 -26.47 3.38
N LYS A 531 -23.22 -25.22 2.96
CA LYS A 531 -23.01 -24.80 1.58
C LYS A 531 -21.51 -24.74 1.28
N LEU A 532 -21.09 -25.35 0.17
CA LEU A 532 -19.70 -25.36 -0.28
C LEU A 532 -19.55 -24.56 -1.57
N LEU A 533 -18.58 -23.66 -1.62
CA LEU A 533 -18.13 -22.95 -2.81
C LEU A 533 -16.68 -23.34 -3.08
N THR A 534 -16.40 -23.79 -4.31
CA THR A 534 -15.05 -24.18 -4.74
C THR A 534 -14.60 -23.39 -5.95
N HIS A 535 -13.35 -22.98 -5.94
CA HIS A 535 -12.71 -22.20 -7.00
C HIS A 535 -11.45 -22.93 -7.48
N ASP A 536 -11.53 -23.55 -8.66
CA ASP A 536 -10.39 -24.21 -9.30
C ASP A 536 -9.46 -23.15 -9.89
N LEU A 537 -8.45 -22.77 -9.11
CA LEU A 537 -7.47 -21.75 -9.45
C LEU A 537 -6.06 -22.24 -9.12
N PRO A 538 -5.03 -21.84 -9.88
CA PRO A 538 -3.65 -22.20 -9.60
C PRO A 538 -3.14 -21.44 -8.36
N THR A 539 -3.09 -22.12 -7.22
CA THR A 539 -2.68 -21.53 -5.93
C THR A 539 -1.25 -21.86 -5.50
N ASN A 540 -0.44 -22.46 -6.38
CA ASN A 540 0.91 -22.97 -6.06
C ASN A 540 0.95 -23.89 -4.83
N GLY A 541 -0.06 -24.76 -4.69
CA GLY A 541 -0.14 -25.71 -3.57
C GLY A 541 -0.51 -25.06 -2.23
N ILE A 542 -1.20 -23.91 -2.26
CA ILE A 542 -1.73 -23.24 -1.06
C ILE A 542 -3.24 -23.38 -1.03
N LEU A 543 -3.75 -23.90 0.08
CA LEU A 543 -5.17 -23.88 0.42
C LEU A 543 -5.54 -22.51 0.98
N TYR A 544 -6.55 -21.87 0.39
CA TYR A 544 -7.27 -20.77 1.03
C TYR A 544 -8.67 -21.28 1.44
N LEU A 545 -8.95 -21.23 2.73
CA LEU A 545 -10.18 -21.74 3.33
C LEU A 545 -10.87 -20.64 4.13
N ASP A 546 -12.11 -20.32 3.77
CA ASP A 546 -12.96 -19.42 4.55
C ASP A 546 -14.15 -20.18 5.13
N LEU A 547 -14.28 -20.18 6.46
CA LEU A 547 -15.43 -20.71 7.18
C LEU A 547 -16.31 -19.55 7.62
N GLY A 548 -17.46 -19.37 6.96
CA GLY A 548 -18.39 -18.27 7.18
C GLY A 548 -19.61 -18.68 7.99
N PHE A 549 -19.92 -17.89 9.01
CA PHE A 549 -21.04 -18.08 9.93
C PHE A 549 -22.00 -16.89 9.82
N ASP A 550 -23.26 -17.19 9.52
CA ASP A 550 -24.35 -16.23 9.43
C ASP A 550 -24.58 -15.51 10.78
N LEU A 551 -24.59 -14.18 10.77
CA LEU A 551 -24.74 -13.33 11.97
C LEU A 551 -26.20 -13.04 12.36
N HIS A 552 -27.17 -13.26 11.46
CA HIS A 552 -28.59 -13.02 11.76
C HIS A 552 -29.17 -13.79 12.96
N PRO A 553 -28.66 -14.98 13.35
CA PRO A 553 -29.12 -15.65 14.57
C PRO A 553 -28.77 -14.91 15.88
N LEU A 554 -27.89 -13.90 15.83
CA LEU A 554 -27.45 -13.19 17.01
C LEU A 554 -28.46 -12.10 17.41
N PRO A 555 -28.79 -11.98 18.71
CA PRO A 555 -29.40 -10.77 19.24
C PRO A 555 -28.52 -9.54 18.98
N ALA A 556 -29.14 -8.37 18.78
CA ALA A 556 -28.44 -7.12 18.49
C ALA A 556 -27.37 -6.78 19.54
N GLU A 557 -27.61 -7.08 20.82
CA GLU A 557 -26.65 -6.81 21.90
C GLU A 557 -25.37 -7.66 21.84
N LEU A 558 -25.36 -8.76 21.08
CA LEU A 558 -24.18 -9.60 20.88
C LEU A 558 -23.37 -9.20 19.64
N LEU A 559 -23.93 -8.40 18.74
CA LEU A 559 -23.27 -8.02 17.49
C LEU A 559 -21.93 -7.27 17.73
N PRO A 560 -21.80 -6.34 18.69
CA PRO A 560 -20.51 -5.68 18.97
C PRO A 560 -19.39 -6.62 19.43
N PHE A 561 -19.73 -7.79 19.98
CA PHE A 561 -18.71 -8.78 20.37
C PHE A 561 -18.03 -9.43 19.16
N ILE A 562 -18.61 -9.36 17.96
CA ILE A 562 -18.01 -9.91 16.73
C ILE A 562 -16.68 -9.25 16.40
N GLY A 563 -16.52 -7.94 16.68
CA GLY A 563 -15.25 -7.25 16.53
C GLY A 563 -14.10 -7.88 17.33
N LEU A 564 -14.43 -8.58 18.43
CA LEU A 564 -13.46 -9.26 19.29
C LEU A 564 -13.40 -10.77 19.04
N PHE A 565 -14.51 -11.38 18.63
CA PHE A 565 -14.72 -12.82 18.69
C PHE A 565 -13.65 -13.63 17.94
N GLY A 566 -13.21 -13.13 16.79
CA GLY A 566 -12.10 -13.71 16.05
C GLY A 566 -10.79 -13.79 16.83
N ARG A 567 -10.40 -12.69 17.47
CA ARG A 567 -9.20 -12.65 18.33
C ARG A 567 -9.37 -13.54 19.55
N VAL A 568 -10.58 -13.57 20.13
CA VAL A 568 -10.91 -14.43 21.27
C VAL A 568 -10.71 -15.91 20.93
N LEU A 569 -11.23 -16.39 19.80
CA LEU A 569 -11.05 -17.78 19.37
C LEU A 569 -9.59 -18.15 19.14
N LEU A 570 -8.79 -17.23 18.61
CA LEU A 570 -7.40 -17.49 18.22
C LEU A 570 -6.36 -17.20 19.34
N GLN A 571 -6.73 -16.43 20.36
CA GLN A 571 -5.77 -15.88 21.34
C GLN A 571 -6.16 -16.11 22.82
N MET A 572 -7.15 -16.96 23.11
CA MET A 572 -7.48 -17.38 24.48
C MET A 572 -7.01 -18.80 24.84
N GLY A 573 -6.57 -19.58 23.86
CA GLY A 573 -6.22 -20.99 24.03
C GLY A 573 -7.44 -21.90 23.95
N THR A 574 -7.19 -23.20 24.11
CA THR A 574 -8.18 -24.28 24.01
C THR A 574 -8.23 -25.09 25.31
N THR A 575 -9.02 -26.15 25.35
CA THR A 575 -9.00 -27.10 26.47
C THR A 575 -7.68 -27.86 26.61
N THR A 576 -6.91 -27.96 25.53
CA THR A 576 -5.66 -28.74 25.44
C THR A 576 -4.39 -27.88 25.42
N GLN A 577 -4.50 -26.60 25.08
CA GLN A 577 -3.37 -25.70 24.88
C GLN A 577 -3.66 -24.31 25.47
N ASP A 578 -2.66 -23.65 26.04
CA ASP A 578 -2.77 -22.23 26.37
C ASP A 578 -2.69 -21.35 25.11
N TYR A 579 -2.92 -20.04 25.27
CA TYR A 579 -2.93 -19.10 24.15
C TYR A 579 -1.56 -18.91 23.48
N VAL A 580 -0.46 -19.13 24.19
CA VAL A 580 0.90 -19.01 23.66
C VAL A 580 1.17 -20.20 22.73
N ALA A 581 0.94 -21.41 23.24
CA ALA A 581 1.09 -22.65 22.48
C ALA A 581 0.19 -22.68 21.23
N LEU A 582 -1.05 -22.19 21.33
CA LEU A 582 -1.96 -22.08 20.18
C LEU A 582 -1.41 -21.10 19.13
N THR A 583 -0.95 -19.92 19.55
CA THR A 583 -0.39 -18.91 18.63
C THR A 583 0.86 -19.46 17.91
N GLN A 584 1.74 -20.14 18.64
CA GLN A 584 2.92 -20.81 18.07
C GLN A 584 2.52 -21.92 17.09
N ARG A 585 1.51 -22.73 17.44
CA ARG A 585 0.98 -23.79 16.56
C ARG A 585 0.44 -23.22 15.24
N ILE A 586 -0.32 -22.12 15.29
CA ILE A 586 -0.79 -21.41 14.08
C ILE A 586 0.40 -20.93 13.26
N GLY A 587 1.34 -20.23 13.89
CA GLY A 587 2.48 -19.62 13.21
C GLY A 587 3.47 -20.60 12.59
N LYS A 588 3.62 -21.81 13.14
CA LYS A 588 4.59 -22.82 12.64
C LYS A 588 4.03 -23.80 11.61
N SER A 589 2.71 -23.90 11.52
CA SER A 589 2.04 -24.91 10.69
C SER A 589 1.15 -24.31 9.60
N THR A 590 0.91 -23.01 9.61
CA THR A 590 -0.01 -22.36 8.66
C THR A 590 0.61 -21.07 8.12
N GLY A 591 0.01 -20.48 7.10
CA GLY A 591 0.30 -19.11 6.68
C GLY A 591 -0.49 -18.05 7.47
N GLY A 592 -1.16 -18.46 8.54
CA GLY A 592 -1.99 -17.62 9.39
C GLY A 592 -3.48 -17.97 9.31
N ILE A 593 -4.18 -17.68 10.40
CA ILE A 593 -5.63 -17.72 10.51
C ILE A 593 -6.06 -16.34 11.00
N ARG A 594 -6.98 -15.70 10.29
CA ARG A 594 -7.47 -14.37 10.63
C ARG A 594 -9.00 -14.30 10.61
N PRO A 595 -9.61 -13.49 11.48
CA PRO A 595 -11.02 -13.18 11.34
C PRO A 595 -11.27 -12.18 10.21
N ALA A 596 -12.45 -12.25 9.62
CA ALA A 596 -12.98 -11.23 8.74
C ALA A 596 -14.49 -11.13 8.92
N THR A 597 -15.07 -9.98 8.57
CA THR A 597 -16.52 -9.78 8.58
C THR A 597 -16.97 -9.32 7.21
N LEU A 598 -18.09 -9.87 6.74
CA LEU A 598 -18.81 -9.35 5.59
C LEU A 598 -20.07 -8.67 6.09
N THR A 599 -20.18 -7.38 5.82
CA THR A 599 -21.37 -6.56 6.04
C THR A 599 -21.72 -5.91 4.72
N ALA A 600 -22.64 -6.50 3.99
CA ALA A 600 -23.03 -6.01 2.67
C ALA A 600 -24.56 -6.01 2.52
N THR A 601 -25.07 -5.11 1.70
CA THR A 601 -26.48 -5.16 1.28
C THR A 601 -26.63 -6.20 0.17
N ILE A 602 -27.82 -6.78 -0.01
CA ILE A 602 -28.19 -7.61 -1.16
C ILE A 602 -28.97 -6.72 -2.13
N ARG A 603 -28.53 -6.62 -3.39
CA ARG A 603 -29.03 -5.59 -4.32
C ARG A 603 -30.53 -5.63 -4.54
N GLU A 604 -31.10 -6.80 -4.74
CA GLU A 604 -32.52 -6.94 -5.12
C GLU A 604 -33.46 -6.78 -3.93
N SER A 605 -33.20 -7.48 -2.84
CA SER A 605 -34.07 -7.47 -1.64
C SER A 605 -33.82 -6.27 -0.73
N ARG A 606 -32.64 -5.64 -0.81
CA ARG A 606 -32.12 -4.65 0.15
C ARG A 606 -31.95 -5.19 1.58
N ASP A 607 -32.02 -6.51 1.73
CA ASP A 607 -31.63 -7.20 2.96
C ASP A 607 -30.12 -7.10 3.20
N SER A 608 -29.69 -7.44 4.40
CA SER A 608 -28.28 -7.58 4.73
C SER A 608 -27.75 -9.01 4.48
N ALA A 609 -26.49 -9.09 4.05
CA ALA A 609 -25.64 -10.27 4.06
C ALA A 609 -24.57 -10.04 5.14
N LEU A 610 -24.79 -10.66 6.31
CA LEU A 610 -23.97 -10.49 7.52
C LEU A 610 -23.30 -11.80 7.89
N TYR A 611 -21.97 -11.86 7.76
CA TYR A 611 -21.21 -13.07 8.06
C TYR A 611 -19.93 -12.75 8.82
N PHE A 612 -19.60 -13.61 9.77
CA PHE A 612 -18.29 -13.69 10.39
C PHE A 612 -17.51 -14.85 9.78
N PHE A 613 -16.26 -14.61 9.40
CA PHE A 613 -15.38 -15.60 8.79
C PHE A 613 -14.16 -15.86 9.64
N LEU A 614 -13.77 -17.14 9.77
CA LEU A 614 -12.39 -17.52 10.02
C LEU A 614 -11.73 -17.91 8.69
N ARG A 615 -10.71 -17.13 8.31
CA ARG A 615 -9.99 -17.29 7.05
C ARG A 615 -8.62 -17.87 7.34
N GLY A 616 -8.37 -19.09 6.89
CA GLY A 616 -7.13 -19.82 7.08
C GLY A 616 -6.41 -20.06 5.76
N LYS A 617 -5.08 -20.05 5.79
CA LYS A 617 -4.27 -20.45 4.65
C LYS A 617 -3.12 -21.36 5.08
N ALA A 618 -2.81 -22.37 4.27
CA ALA A 618 -1.73 -23.32 4.54
C ALA A 618 -1.27 -23.98 3.24
N THR A 619 -0.02 -24.45 3.19
CA THR A 619 0.42 -25.33 2.11
C THR A 619 -0.32 -26.66 2.18
N THR A 620 -0.50 -27.34 1.06
CA THR A 620 -1.29 -28.59 0.98
C THR A 620 -0.79 -29.69 1.91
N ASP A 621 0.53 -29.78 2.14
CA ASP A 621 1.14 -30.72 3.11
C ASP A 621 0.79 -30.40 4.58
N LYS A 622 0.34 -29.18 4.86
CA LYS A 622 -0.10 -28.71 6.19
C LYS A 622 -1.61 -28.48 6.29
N ALA A 623 -2.37 -28.75 5.23
CA ALA A 623 -3.80 -28.49 5.20
C ALA A 623 -4.56 -29.22 6.33
N GLN A 624 -4.21 -30.48 6.63
CA GLN A 624 -4.82 -31.21 7.74
C GLN A 624 -4.62 -30.50 9.08
N GLU A 625 -3.41 -29.99 9.35
CA GLU A 625 -3.10 -29.30 10.61
C GLU A 625 -3.86 -27.97 10.71
N LEU A 626 -4.06 -27.26 9.61
CA LEU A 626 -4.96 -26.09 9.58
C LEU A 626 -6.39 -26.48 9.96
N LEU A 627 -6.92 -27.58 9.40
CA LEU A 627 -8.27 -28.06 9.72
C LEU A 627 -8.38 -28.46 11.20
N ASP A 628 -7.37 -29.12 11.75
CA ASP A 628 -7.33 -29.52 13.16
C ASP A 628 -7.29 -28.30 14.09
N ILE A 629 -6.51 -27.27 13.76
CA ILE A 629 -6.51 -26.00 14.50
C ILE A 629 -7.88 -25.33 14.43
N LEU A 630 -8.49 -25.24 13.24
CA LEU A 630 -9.82 -24.65 13.07
C LEU A 630 -10.88 -25.40 13.91
N LYS A 631 -10.81 -26.73 13.96
CA LYS A 631 -11.65 -27.55 14.83
C LYS A 631 -11.48 -27.18 16.29
N ASP A 632 -10.23 -27.12 16.76
CA ASP A 632 -9.91 -26.85 18.16
C ASP A 632 -10.37 -25.45 18.57
N VAL A 633 -10.11 -24.41 17.78
CA VAL A 633 -10.52 -23.03 18.10
C VAL A 633 -12.02 -22.86 18.06
N LEU A 634 -12.73 -23.51 17.13
CA LEU A 634 -14.19 -23.40 17.05
C LEU A 634 -14.90 -24.16 18.18
N LEU A 635 -14.42 -25.36 18.53
CA LEU A 635 -15.16 -26.28 19.40
C LEU A 635 -14.64 -26.35 20.84
N SER A 636 -13.39 -25.95 21.06
CA SER A 636 -12.71 -26.15 22.36
C SER A 636 -12.02 -24.90 22.90
N ALA A 637 -12.22 -23.73 22.30
CA ALA A 637 -11.70 -22.47 22.83
C ALA A 637 -12.13 -22.28 24.31
N LYS A 638 -11.16 -21.88 25.13
CA LYS A 638 -11.34 -21.67 26.57
C LYS A 638 -11.63 -20.19 26.84
N LEU A 639 -12.92 -19.85 26.97
CA LEU A 639 -13.39 -18.45 27.05
C LEU A 639 -13.37 -17.87 28.47
N ASP A 640 -13.06 -18.68 29.49
CA ASP A 640 -13.15 -18.31 30.92
C ASP A 640 -11.90 -17.56 31.47
N ASN A 641 -10.88 -17.32 30.63
CA ASN A 641 -9.68 -16.58 31.03
C ASN A 641 -9.94 -15.06 31.04
N ARG A 642 -10.44 -14.56 32.17
CA ARG A 642 -10.77 -13.13 32.40
C ARG A 642 -9.63 -12.18 32.05
N GLU A 643 -8.43 -12.44 32.57
CA GLU A 643 -7.29 -11.53 32.41
C GLU A 643 -6.87 -11.41 30.94
N ARG A 644 -6.80 -12.55 30.23
CA ARG A 644 -6.48 -12.54 28.79
C ARG A 644 -7.56 -11.84 27.97
N PHE A 645 -8.84 -12.10 28.27
CA PHE A 645 -9.94 -11.42 27.58
C PHE A 645 -9.91 -9.90 27.81
N LYS A 646 -9.70 -9.47 29.07
CA LYS A 646 -9.54 -8.05 29.40
C LYS A 646 -8.41 -7.40 28.62
N GLN A 647 -7.27 -8.09 28.52
CA GLN A 647 -6.15 -7.62 27.73
C GLN A 647 -6.53 -7.41 26.24
N ILE A 648 -7.19 -8.39 25.62
CA ILE A 648 -7.67 -8.28 24.23
C ILE A 648 -8.59 -7.07 24.06
N VAL A 649 -9.54 -6.85 24.99
CA VAL A 649 -10.47 -5.71 24.94
C VAL A 649 -9.73 -4.38 25.09
N LEU A 650 -8.75 -4.28 25.98
CA LEU A 650 -7.96 -3.06 26.17
C LEU A 650 -7.08 -2.76 24.96
N GLU A 651 -6.48 -3.78 24.35
CA GLU A 651 -5.71 -3.66 23.11
C GLU A 651 -6.59 -3.20 21.94
N GLU A 652 -7.78 -3.79 21.76
CA GLU A 652 -8.72 -3.40 20.71
C GLU A 652 -9.22 -1.96 20.91
N LYS A 653 -9.54 -1.59 22.16
CA LYS A 653 -9.94 -0.22 22.51
C LYS A 653 -8.84 0.78 22.18
N ALA A 654 -7.61 0.50 22.59
CA ALA A 654 -6.47 1.37 22.32
C ALA A 654 -6.20 1.51 20.81
N GLY A 655 -6.28 0.41 20.05
CA GLY A 655 -6.16 0.41 18.60
C GLY A 655 -7.26 1.25 17.92
N ALA A 656 -8.51 1.09 18.35
CA ALA A 656 -9.63 1.89 17.85
C ALA A 656 -9.45 3.39 18.16
N GLU A 657 -8.99 3.76 19.36
CA GLU A 657 -8.70 5.15 19.73
C GLU A 657 -7.54 5.74 18.91
N ALA A 658 -6.45 4.99 18.76
CA ALA A 658 -5.30 5.39 17.94
C ALA A 658 -5.65 5.51 16.45
N GLY A 659 -6.64 4.74 15.97
CA GLY A 659 -7.12 4.76 14.59
C GLY A 659 -8.00 5.97 14.23
N LEU A 660 -8.59 6.67 15.20
CA LEU A 660 -9.56 7.76 14.96
C LEU A 660 -8.97 8.90 14.13
N ILE A 661 -7.74 9.32 14.44
CA ILE A 661 -7.07 10.41 13.72
C ILE A 661 -6.61 9.92 12.33
N PRO A 662 -5.72 8.94 12.18
CA PRO A 662 -5.21 8.55 10.87
C PRO A 662 -6.29 8.02 9.91
N GLY A 663 -7.39 7.47 10.44
CA GLY A 663 -8.51 6.90 9.70
C GLY A 663 -9.83 7.69 9.76
N GLY A 664 -9.80 8.98 10.14
CA GLY A 664 -11.03 9.72 10.45
C GLY A 664 -12.09 9.78 9.34
N HIS A 665 -11.67 9.81 8.08
CA HIS A 665 -12.59 9.75 6.92
C HIS A 665 -13.37 8.43 6.84
N ILE A 666 -12.77 7.31 7.27
CA ILE A 666 -13.44 5.99 7.34
C ILE A 666 -14.49 6.01 8.45
N VAL A 667 -14.15 6.61 9.60
CA VAL A 667 -15.10 6.78 10.72
C VAL A 667 -16.30 7.58 10.26
N VAL A 668 -16.07 8.74 9.62
CA VAL A 668 -17.13 9.59 9.06
C VAL A 668 -17.98 8.85 8.03
N LYS A 669 -17.35 8.14 7.08
CA LYS A 669 -18.04 7.33 6.07
C LYS A 669 -18.94 6.28 6.71
N ASN A 670 -18.41 5.48 7.63
CA ASN A 670 -19.16 4.39 8.27
C ASN A 670 -20.31 4.95 9.11
N ARG A 671 -20.04 6.03 9.87
CA ARG A 671 -21.04 6.71 10.69
C ARG A 671 -22.21 7.25 9.87
N LEU A 672 -21.91 7.80 8.71
CA LEU A 672 -22.90 8.29 7.75
C LEU A 672 -23.66 7.13 7.10
N SER A 673 -22.95 6.13 6.59
CA SER A 673 -23.52 4.96 5.89
C SER A 673 -24.43 4.14 6.79
N ALA A 674 -24.10 4.04 8.08
CA ALA A 674 -24.88 3.34 9.10
C ALA A 674 -26.31 3.87 9.26
N ARG A 675 -26.65 4.99 8.62
CA ARG A 675 -27.99 5.58 8.62
C ARG A 675 -28.84 5.12 7.43
N PHE A 676 -28.22 4.50 6.43
CA PHE A 676 -28.83 4.24 5.12
C PHE A 676 -29.13 2.77 4.85
N SER A 677 -28.45 1.84 5.54
CA SER A 677 -28.73 0.40 5.40
C SER A 677 -28.48 -0.36 6.70
N GLU A 678 -29.19 -1.48 6.87
CA GLU A 678 -28.97 -2.40 8.00
C GLU A 678 -27.54 -2.97 7.99
N ALA A 679 -26.99 -3.22 6.80
CA ALA A 679 -25.64 -3.75 6.65
C ALA A 679 -24.57 -2.77 7.16
N ASP A 680 -24.69 -1.50 6.78
CA ASP A 680 -23.78 -0.45 7.24
C ASP A 680 -23.96 -0.15 8.74
N TRP A 681 -25.18 -0.25 9.26
CA TRP A 681 -25.44 -0.17 10.69
C TRP A 681 -24.75 -1.29 11.45
N ALA A 682 -24.85 -2.53 10.96
CA ALA A 682 -24.15 -3.67 11.55
C ALA A 682 -22.62 -3.46 11.53
N ALA A 683 -22.07 -2.92 10.44
CA ALA A 683 -20.65 -2.58 10.35
C ALA A 683 -20.23 -1.57 11.45
N GLU A 684 -21.05 -0.55 11.69
CA GLU A 684 -20.82 0.45 12.76
C GLU A 684 -20.84 -0.17 14.16
N GLN A 685 -21.72 -1.16 14.41
CA GLN A 685 -21.75 -1.90 15.68
C GLN A 685 -20.54 -2.82 15.88
N ILE A 686 -20.04 -3.44 14.80
CA ILE A 686 -18.98 -4.45 14.84
C ILE A 686 -17.59 -3.82 14.95
N SER A 687 -17.33 -2.74 14.20
CA SER A 687 -15.97 -2.16 14.09
C SER A 687 -15.97 -0.63 13.90
N GLY A 688 -17.12 0.03 14.05
CA GLY A 688 -17.24 1.47 13.90
C GLY A 688 -17.10 2.24 15.22
N LEU A 689 -17.59 3.47 15.24
CA LEU A 689 -17.48 4.34 16.42
C LEU A 689 -18.36 3.85 17.59
N GLU A 690 -19.53 3.29 17.30
CA GLU A 690 -20.35 2.62 18.34
C GLU A 690 -19.61 1.43 18.97
N ASN A 691 -18.80 0.70 18.20
CA ASN A 691 -17.99 -0.38 18.76
C ASN A 691 -16.95 0.16 19.76
N LEU A 692 -16.29 1.29 19.46
CA LEU A 692 -15.37 1.91 20.43
C LEU A 692 -16.06 2.27 21.75
N PHE A 693 -17.27 2.83 21.70
CA PHE A 693 -18.05 3.10 22.91
C PHE A 693 -18.41 1.81 23.66
N PHE A 694 -18.77 0.75 22.93
CA PHE A 694 -18.98 -0.57 23.50
C PHE A 694 -17.72 -1.12 24.18
N LEU A 695 -16.54 -1.03 23.56
CA LEU A 695 -15.28 -1.52 24.12
C LEU A 695 -14.91 -0.81 25.44
N ARG A 696 -15.12 0.51 25.51
CA ARG A 696 -14.93 1.31 26.74
C ARG A 696 -15.83 0.78 27.86
N LYS A 697 -17.11 0.56 27.57
CA LYS A 697 -18.07 0.02 28.54
C LYS A 697 -17.74 -1.43 28.94
N LEU A 698 -17.39 -2.28 27.96
CA LEU A 698 -17.06 -3.68 28.18
C LEU A 698 -15.83 -3.83 29.10
N ALA A 699 -14.82 -2.96 28.95
CA ALA A 699 -13.65 -2.95 29.82
C ALA A 699 -14.03 -2.78 31.30
N GLU A 700 -15.03 -1.94 31.61
CA GLU A 700 -15.56 -1.80 32.97
C GLU A 700 -16.45 -2.98 33.39
N GLU A 701 -17.30 -3.49 32.49
CA GLU A 701 -18.20 -4.62 32.78
C GLU A 701 -17.42 -5.88 33.17
N ILE A 702 -16.25 -6.13 32.56
CA ILE A 702 -15.37 -7.26 32.89
C ILE A 702 -14.92 -7.23 34.37
N ASP A 703 -14.71 -6.04 34.93
CA ASP A 703 -14.31 -5.88 36.33
C ASP A 703 -15.49 -5.97 37.30
N LYS A 704 -16.67 -5.51 36.87
CA LYS A 704 -17.88 -5.50 37.68
C LYS A 704 -18.57 -6.86 37.73
N ASP A 705 -18.70 -7.54 36.59
CA ASP A 705 -19.40 -8.83 36.47
C ASP A 705 -18.86 -9.68 35.31
N TRP A 706 -17.73 -10.33 35.55
CA TRP A 706 -17.14 -11.28 34.60
C TRP A 706 -18.07 -12.43 34.23
N SER A 707 -18.92 -12.89 35.17
CA SER A 707 -19.79 -14.04 34.94
C SER A 707 -20.84 -13.78 33.86
N ALA A 708 -21.40 -12.56 33.85
CA ALA A 708 -22.31 -12.13 32.80
C ALA A 708 -21.61 -11.98 31.44
N VAL A 709 -20.39 -11.43 31.41
CA VAL A 709 -19.60 -11.30 30.16
C VAL A 709 -19.26 -12.67 29.58
N LEU A 710 -18.79 -13.60 30.42
CA LEU A 710 -18.51 -14.97 30.02
C LEU A 710 -19.77 -15.66 29.48
N GLY A 711 -20.92 -15.48 30.14
CA GLY A 711 -22.21 -16.01 29.67
C GLY A 711 -22.59 -15.49 28.27
N LYS A 712 -22.30 -14.22 27.95
CA LYS A 712 -22.51 -13.65 26.60
C LYS A 712 -21.56 -14.28 25.58
N LEU A 713 -20.28 -14.48 25.90
CA LEU A 713 -19.30 -15.11 25.00
C LEU A 713 -19.67 -16.58 24.68
N GLU A 714 -20.09 -17.34 25.69
CA GLU A 714 -20.53 -18.73 25.51
C GLU A 714 -21.83 -18.81 24.70
N THR A 715 -22.77 -17.88 24.96
CA THR A 715 -24.00 -17.77 24.16
C THR A 715 -23.69 -17.42 22.71
N LEU A 716 -22.80 -16.46 22.47
CA LEU A 716 -22.32 -16.08 21.15
C LEU A 716 -21.73 -17.28 20.40
N ARG A 717 -20.79 -18.02 21.03
CA ARG A 717 -20.19 -19.22 20.43
C ARG A 717 -21.25 -20.25 20.06
N ARG A 718 -22.18 -20.55 20.95
CA ARG A 718 -23.24 -21.54 20.72
C ARG A 718 -24.17 -21.16 19.56
N LEU A 719 -24.56 -19.88 19.46
CA LEU A 719 -25.46 -19.41 18.41
C LEU A 719 -24.77 -19.35 17.05
N LEU A 720 -23.49 -18.95 17.02
CA LEU A 720 -22.76 -18.69 15.79
C LEU A 720 -22.07 -19.93 15.22
N VAL A 721 -21.44 -20.76 16.05
CA VAL A 721 -20.72 -21.97 15.63
C VAL A 721 -21.71 -23.12 15.39
N ASN A 722 -22.44 -23.01 14.28
CA ASN A 722 -23.48 -23.94 13.87
C ASN A 722 -23.42 -24.17 12.35
N ARG A 723 -23.29 -25.43 11.91
CA ARG A 723 -23.12 -25.74 10.48
C ARG A 723 -24.40 -25.59 9.65
N ALA A 724 -25.58 -25.43 10.27
CA ALA A 724 -26.87 -25.35 9.58
C ALA A 724 -27.00 -24.14 8.62
N ALA A 725 -26.25 -23.06 8.84
CA ALA A 725 -26.21 -21.89 7.95
C ALA A 725 -24.77 -21.43 7.69
N MET A 726 -23.83 -22.37 7.76
CA MET A 726 -22.43 -22.11 7.47
C MET A 726 -22.21 -22.13 5.95
N ILE A 727 -21.29 -21.30 5.50
CA ILE A 727 -20.73 -21.34 4.16
C ILE A 727 -19.25 -21.70 4.23
N VAL A 728 -18.82 -22.60 3.37
CA VAL A 728 -17.42 -23.02 3.24
C VAL A 728 -16.93 -22.57 1.87
N ASN A 729 -15.90 -21.74 1.84
CA ASN A 729 -15.27 -21.28 0.61
C ASN A 729 -13.88 -21.87 0.49
N VAL A 730 -13.57 -22.50 -0.65
CA VAL A 730 -12.28 -23.14 -0.88
C VAL A 730 -11.71 -22.67 -2.21
N THR A 731 -10.51 -22.12 -2.17
CA THR A 731 -9.73 -21.82 -3.37
C THR A 731 -8.48 -22.69 -3.39
N LEU A 732 -8.44 -23.63 -4.34
CA LEU A 732 -7.41 -24.64 -4.49
C LEU A 732 -7.59 -25.33 -5.85
N ASP A 733 -6.52 -25.85 -6.45
CA ASP A 733 -6.63 -26.65 -7.66
C ASP A 733 -7.44 -27.93 -7.43
N SER A 734 -8.18 -28.36 -8.45
CA SER A 734 -9.09 -29.52 -8.36
C SER A 734 -8.43 -30.81 -7.85
N ALA A 735 -7.16 -31.07 -8.21
CA ALA A 735 -6.47 -32.30 -7.83
C ALA A 735 -6.13 -32.31 -6.33
N SER A 736 -5.61 -31.19 -5.81
CA SER A 736 -5.33 -31.01 -4.38
C SER A 736 -6.63 -30.99 -3.57
N LEU A 737 -7.71 -30.37 -4.09
CA LEU A 737 -9.01 -30.33 -3.43
C LEU A 737 -9.61 -31.73 -3.25
N ALA A 738 -9.54 -32.59 -4.28
CA ALA A 738 -10.05 -33.97 -4.19
C ALA A 738 -9.36 -34.77 -3.07
N THR A 739 -8.07 -34.51 -2.83
CA THR A 739 -7.29 -35.14 -1.76
C THR A 739 -7.69 -34.63 -0.37
N LEU A 740 -8.00 -33.32 -0.27
CA LEU A 740 -8.38 -32.67 0.99
C LEU A 740 -9.85 -32.91 1.38
N HIS A 741 -10.72 -33.16 0.40
CA HIS A 741 -12.17 -33.23 0.59
C HIS A 741 -12.62 -34.10 1.78
N PRO A 742 -12.10 -35.32 2.01
CA PRO A 742 -12.51 -36.13 3.16
C PRO A 742 -12.19 -35.49 4.52
N ALA A 743 -11.02 -34.85 4.65
CA ALA A 743 -10.62 -34.17 5.87
C ALA A 743 -11.46 -32.92 6.13
N LEU A 744 -11.75 -32.15 5.08
CA LEU A 744 -12.63 -30.98 5.17
C LEU A 744 -14.06 -31.40 5.57
N ALA A 745 -14.58 -32.48 4.99
CA ALA A 745 -15.88 -33.04 5.36
C ALA A 745 -15.93 -33.40 6.86
N ALA A 746 -14.89 -34.07 7.37
CA ALA A 746 -14.79 -34.45 8.77
C ALA A 746 -14.75 -33.24 9.72
N LEU A 747 -14.08 -32.14 9.34
CA LEU A 747 -14.15 -30.88 10.09
C LEU A 747 -15.57 -30.34 10.15
N ILE A 748 -16.23 -30.23 8.99
CA ILE A 748 -17.59 -29.66 8.92
C ILE A 748 -18.57 -30.52 9.71
N GLU A 749 -18.48 -31.84 9.61
CA GLU A 749 -19.34 -32.77 10.35
C GLU A 749 -19.10 -32.76 11.86
N ALA A 750 -17.95 -32.29 12.34
CA ALA A 750 -17.68 -32.09 13.76
C ALA A 750 -18.36 -30.84 14.33
N ILE A 751 -18.72 -29.86 13.48
CA ILE A 751 -19.41 -28.64 13.91
C ILE A 751 -20.88 -28.98 14.25
N PRO A 752 -21.41 -28.52 15.41
CA PRO A 752 -22.78 -28.82 15.83
C PRO A 752 -23.86 -28.37 14.84
N VAL A 753 -25.00 -29.07 14.89
CA VAL A 753 -26.26 -28.67 14.25
C VAL A 753 -27.32 -28.49 15.33
N GLU A 754 -27.64 -27.25 15.69
CA GLU A 754 -28.86 -26.97 16.46
C GLU A 754 -30.02 -26.69 15.49
N SER A 755 -31.12 -27.43 15.65
CA SER A 755 -32.33 -27.26 14.84
C SER A 755 -32.96 -25.88 15.13
N ARG A 756 -33.01 -25.00 14.11
CA ARG A 756 -33.64 -23.68 14.25
C ARG A 756 -35.15 -23.85 14.42
N LYS A 757 -35.70 -23.39 15.55
CA LYS A 757 -37.15 -23.15 15.67
C LYS A 757 -37.45 -21.85 14.92
N SER A 758 -37.91 -21.96 13.68
CA SER A 758 -38.29 -20.85 12.76
C SER A 758 -37.17 -20.30 11.85
N ASN A 759 -37.48 -20.22 10.56
CA ASN A 759 -36.70 -19.52 9.51
C ASN A 759 -36.91 -17.99 9.51
N VAL A 760 -37.47 -17.43 10.58
CA VAL A 760 -37.70 -15.98 10.69
C VAL A 760 -36.40 -15.32 11.12
N LYS A 761 -35.79 -14.53 10.22
CA LYS A 761 -34.73 -13.57 10.58
C LYS A 761 -35.24 -12.75 11.79
N PRO A 762 -34.57 -12.77 12.95
CA PRO A 762 -34.82 -11.76 13.97
C PRO A 762 -34.54 -10.41 13.30
N ALA A 763 -35.53 -9.54 13.18
CA ALA A 763 -35.29 -8.19 12.67
C ALA A 763 -34.41 -7.47 13.69
N PHE A 764 -33.21 -7.05 13.30
CA PHE A 764 -32.50 -6.03 14.05
C PHE A 764 -33.42 -4.79 14.06
N ASP A 765 -33.67 -4.17 15.22
CA ASP A 765 -34.50 -2.97 15.35
C ASP A 765 -33.73 -1.74 14.83
N PHE A 766 -33.45 -1.74 13.52
CA PHE A 766 -32.68 -0.71 12.84
C PHE A 766 -33.49 0.59 12.75
N ARG A 767 -33.09 1.59 13.54
CA ARG A 767 -33.69 2.92 13.58
C ARG A 767 -32.60 3.98 13.43
N PRO A 768 -32.30 4.41 12.19
CA PRO A 768 -31.22 5.35 11.95
C PRO A 768 -31.54 6.73 12.53
N SER A 769 -30.54 7.39 13.11
CA SER A 769 -30.61 8.83 13.42
C SER A 769 -30.46 9.62 12.13
N THR A 770 -31.23 10.70 11.96
CA THR A 770 -31.18 11.57 10.77
C THR A 770 -30.52 12.93 11.05
N LYS A 771 -29.92 13.11 12.24
CA LYS A 771 -29.29 14.38 12.62
C LYS A 771 -27.87 14.46 12.09
N ASN A 772 -27.49 15.60 11.56
CA ASN A 772 -26.09 15.88 11.25
C ASN A 772 -25.25 15.88 12.55
N GLU A 773 -24.05 15.29 12.52
CA GLU A 773 -23.22 15.11 13.72
C GLU A 773 -21.87 15.82 13.59
N GLY A 774 -21.44 16.48 14.66
CA GLY A 774 -20.09 17.00 14.87
C GLY A 774 -19.37 16.21 15.95
N LEU A 775 -18.46 15.34 15.57
CA LEU A 775 -17.70 14.44 16.43
C LEU A 775 -16.37 15.10 16.83
N THR A 776 -16.19 15.44 18.10
CA THR A 776 -14.99 16.19 18.53
C THR A 776 -13.84 15.27 18.96
N ILE A 777 -12.65 15.55 18.44
CA ILE A 777 -11.36 14.93 18.76
C ILE A 777 -10.27 16.00 18.88
N PRO A 778 -9.17 15.75 19.62
CA PRO A 778 -8.03 16.66 19.70
C PRO A 778 -7.17 16.56 18.41
N ALA A 779 -7.66 17.11 17.31
CA ALA A 779 -6.98 17.11 16.01
C ALA A 779 -6.86 18.53 15.45
N GLN A 780 -5.85 18.77 14.61
CA GLN A 780 -5.66 20.05 13.90
C GLN A 780 -6.34 20.08 12.52
N VAL A 781 -6.80 18.92 12.05
CA VAL A 781 -7.46 18.72 10.75
C VAL A 781 -8.81 18.03 10.95
N ASN A 782 -9.68 18.17 9.95
CA ASN A 782 -11.03 17.64 9.94
C ASN A 782 -11.18 16.51 8.92
N TYR A 783 -12.28 15.77 9.06
CA TYR A 783 -12.78 14.79 8.12
C TYR A 783 -14.25 15.12 7.89
N VAL A 784 -14.58 15.54 6.68
CA VAL A 784 -15.91 16.04 6.34
C VAL A 784 -16.60 15.03 5.45
N GLY A 785 -17.84 14.65 5.80
CA GLY A 785 -18.65 13.74 5.01
C GLY A 785 -20.04 14.30 4.78
N LYS A 786 -20.54 14.15 3.54
CA LYS A 786 -21.94 14.45 3.17
C LYS A 786 -22.48 13.37 2.25
N GLY A 787 -23.68 12.86 2.49
CA GLY A 787 -24.20 11.75 1.70
C GLY A 787 -25.66 11.42 1.95
N ALA A 788 -26.18 10.49 1.15
CA ALA A 788 -27.55 10.04 1.20
C ALA A 788 -27.69 8.64 0.56
N ASN A 789 -28.85 8.00 0.76
CA ASN A 789 -29.24 6.85 -0.06
C ASN A 789 -29.88 7.36 -1.37
N LEU A 790 -29.19 7.20 -2.50
CA LEU A 790 -29.67 7.70 -3.80
C LEU A 790 -30.94 6.98 -4.27
N TYR A 791 -31.12 5.71 -3.93
CA TYR A 791 -32.33 4.97 -4.32
C TYR A 791 -33.56 5.49 -3.57
N ALA A 792 -33.40 5.85 -2.30
CA ALA A 792 -34.45 6.53 -1.53
C ALA A 792 -34.79 7.93 -2.09
N LEU A 793 -33.84 8.55 -2.81
CA LEU A 793 -34.04 9.81 -3.52
C LEU A 793 -34.58 9.64 -4.96
N GLY A 794 -34.86 8.40 -5.39
CA GLY A 794 -35.45 8.10 -6.70
C GLY A 794 -34.43 7.86 -7.82
N TYR A 795 -33.15 7.64 -7.50
CA TYR A 795 -32.16 7.26 -8.50
C TYR A 795 -32.36 5.81 -8.95
N GLU A 796 -32.38 5.59 -10.25
CA GLU A 796 -32.28 4.24 -10.82
C GLU A 796 -30.80 3.96 -11.13
N PRO A 797 -30.22 2.85 -10.62
CA PRO A 797 -28.81 2.57 -10.78
C PRO A 797 -28.44 2.30 -12.24
N ASP A 798 -27.39 2.99 -12.69
CA ASP A 798 -26.83 2.90 -14.03
C ASP A 798 -25.29 2.89 -13.93
N GLY A 799 -24.63 2.03 -14.70
CA GLY A 799 -23.18 1.83 -14.68
C GLY A 799 -22.37 3.08 -14.98
N SER A 800 -22.93 4.05 -15.71
CA SER A 800 -22.30 5.36 -16.01
C SER A 800 -21.88 6.13 -14.75
N VAL A 801 -22.50 5.87 -13.59
CA VAL A 801 -22.09 6.47 -12.31
C VAL A 801 -20.64 6.17 -11.95
N ASN A 802 -20.10 5.03 -12.38
CA ASN A 802 -18.70 4.69 -12.16
C ASN A 802 -17.77 5.60 -12.95
N VAL A 803 -18.14 5.92 -14.19
CA VAL A 803 -17.43 6.86 -15.07
C VAL A 803 -17.48 8.27 -14.47
N ILE A 804 -18.66 8.69 -14.01
CA ILE A 804 -18.88 10.01 -13.41
C ILE A 804 -18.09 10.16 -12.11
N ARG A 805 -18.10 9.14 -11.24
CA ARG A 805 -17.33 9.14 -9.98
C ARG A 805 -15.82 9.22 -10.24
N ASN A 806 -15.31 8.41 -11.17
CA ASN A 806 -13.91 8.43 -11.54
C ASN A 806 -13.49 9.82 -12.04
N TYR A 807 -14.31 10.42 -12.92
CA TYR A 807 -14.08 11.78 -13.39
C TYR A 807 -14.09 12.82 -12.26
N LEU A 808 -15.08 12.78 -11.37
CA LEU A 808 -15.17 13.70 -10.23
C LEU A 808 -13.97 13.60 -9.29
N GLY A 809 -13.51 12.37 -9.02
CA GLY A 809 -12.38 12.10 -8.13
C GLY A 809 -11.05 12.57 -8.71
N THR A 810 -10.89 12.51 -10.03
CA THR A 810 -9.65 12.91 -10.73
C THR A 810 -9.63 14.36 -11.19
N THR A 811 -10.77 15.06 -11.16
CA THR A 811 -10.90 16.47 -11.56
C THR A 811 -11.42 17.34 -10.42
N TRP A 812 -12.74 17.50 -10.30
CA TRP A 812 -13.40 18.47 -9.43
C TRP A 812 -13.01 18.35 -7.95
N LEU A 813 -13.11 17.15 -7.37
CA LEU A 813 -12.84 16.96 -5.94
C LEU A 813 -11.35 17.06 -5.63
N TRP A 814 -10.50 16.58 -6.54
CA TRP A 814 -9.05 16.75 -6.44
C TRP A 814 -8.66 18.23 -6.46
N GLU A 815 -9.16 18.99 -7.43
CA GLU A 815 -8.83 20.40 -7.58
C GLU A 815 -9.39 21.25 -6.42
N LYS A 816 -10.68 21.10 -6.10
CA LYS A 816 -11.35 22.00 -5.14
C LYS A 816 -11.09 21.66 -3.69
N VAL A 817 -11.04 20.37 -3.33
CA VAL A 817 -10.87 19.96 -1.94
C VAL A 817 -9.38 19.83 -1.59
N ARG A 818 -8.56 19.25 -2.48
CA ARG A 818 -7.12 19.05 -2.23
C ARG A 818 -6.26 20.22 -2.68
N VAL A 819 -6.24 20.55 -3.98
CA VAL A 819 -5.29 21.55 -4.50
C VAL A 819 -5.59 22.96 -3.99
N GLN A 820 -6.84 23.42 -4.11
CA GLN A 820 -7.26 24.76 -3.67
C GLN A 820 -7.65 24.78 -2.19
N GLY A 821 -8.28 23.72 -1.69
CA GLY A 821 -8.76 23.61 -0.31
C GLY A 821 -7.68 23.25 0.71
N GLY A 822 -6.54 22.70 0.28
CA GLY A 822 -5.44 22.32 1.17
C GLY A 822 -5.67 21.02 1.96
N ALA A 823 -6.73 20.26 1.66
CA ALA A 823 -6.90 18.92 2.24
C ALA A 823 -5.91 17.93 1.62
N TYR A 824 -5.57 16.86 2.33
CA TYR A 824 -4.74 15.80 1.73
C TYR A 824 -5.49 15.01 0.64
N GLY A 825 -6.81 14.90 0.74
CA GLY A 825 -7.63 14.24 -0.28
C GLY A 825 -9.11 14.61 -0.21
N GLY A 826 -9.77 14.52 -1.36
CA GLY A 826 -11.22 14.64 -1.50
C GLY A 826 -11.72 13.67 -2.56
N PHE A 827 -12.80 12.94 -2.26
CA PHE A 827 -13.31 11.88 -3.13
C PHE A 827 -14.79 11.60 -2.83
N SER A 828 -15.41 10.77 -3.67
CA SER A 828 -16.76 10.28 -3.46
C SER A 828 -16.82 8.76 -3.57
N THR A 829 -17.79 8.15 -2.89
CA THR A 829 -18.05 6.71 -2.93
C THR A 829 -19.51 6.47 -3.23
N PHE A 830 -19.80 5.45 -4.04
CA PHE A 830 -21.16 4.99 -4.30
C PHE A 830 -21.20 3.47 -4.23
N ASP A 831 -22.04 2.91 -3.35
CA ASP A 831 -22.33 1.50 -3.34
C ASP A 831 -23.59 1.21 -4.16
N MET A 832 -23.40 0.61 -5.34
CA MET A 832 -24.47 0.21 -6.25
C MET A 832 -25.38 -0.91 -5.70
N THR A 833 -25.07 -1.46 -4.53
CA THR A 833 -25.86 -2.51 -3.88
C THR A 833 -26.78 -1.94 -2.81
N SER A 834 -26.34 -0.94 -2.04
CA SER A 834 -27.18 -0.27 -1.03
C SER A 834 -27.84 1.02 -1.50
N GLY A 835 -27.23 1.71 -2.48
CA GLY A 835 -27.59 3.06 -2.88
C GLY A 835 -26.89 4.13 -2.04
N THR A 836 -26.03 3.75 -1.10
CA THR A 836 -25.28 4.68 -0.25
C THR A 836 -24.27 5.47 -1.08
N PHE A 837 -24.44 6.79 -1.12
CA PHE A 837 -23.51 7.73 -1.72
C PHE A 837 -22.93 8.65 -0.66
N SER A 838 -21.64 8.97 -0.76
CA SER A 838 -20.97 9.91 0.16
C SER A 838 -19.84 10.66 -0.53
N PHE A 839 -19.77 11.96 -0.31
CA PHE A 839 -18.57 12.77 -0.44
C PHE A 839 -17.76 12.72 0.84
N LEU A 840 -16.43 12.70 0.73
CA LEU A 840 -15.50 12.56 1.85
C LEU A 840 -14.25 13.42 1.63
N SER A 841 -13.71 13.98 2.71
CA SER A 841 -12.39 14.62 2.74
C SER A 841 -11.48 13.99 3.78
N TYR A 842 -10.16 14.09 3.56
CA TYR A 842 -9.13 13.51 4.41
C TYR A 842 -8.10 14.56 4.80
N ARG A 843 -7.89 14.72 6.13
CA ARG A 843 -6.99 15.71 6.73
C ARG A 843 -7.24 17.10 6.16
N ASP A 844 -8.48 17.54 6.29
CA ASP A 844 -9.01 18.75 5.68
C ASP A 844 -8.95 19.93 6.66
N PRO A 845 -8.29 21.05 6.33
CA PRO A 845 -8.29 22.23 7.20
C PRO A 845 -9.67 22.91 7.30
N ASN A 846 -10.61 22.56 6.41
CA ASN A 846 -11.91 23.21 6.30
C ASN A 846 -13.07 22.30 6.76
N VAL A 847 -14.23 22.91 6.96
CA VAL A 847 -15.52 22.22 7.15
C VAL A 847 -16.55 22.76 6.16
N LEU A 848 -16.94 24.04 6.30
CA LEU A 848 -18.02 24.63 5.50
C LEU A 848 -17.65 24.80 4.02
N ALA A 849 -16.43 25.23 3.71
CA ALA A 849 -15.97 25.37 2.32
C ALA A 849 -15.97 24.02 1.59
N THR A 850 -15.62 22.94 2.28
CA THR A 850 -15.67 21.58 1.72
C THR A 850 -17.11 21.14 1.44
N LEU A 851 -18.04 21.38 2.37
CA LEU A 851 -19.47 21.11 2.14
C LEU A 851 -20.03 21.91 0.97
N GLU A 852 -19.62 23.17 0.82
CA GLU A 852 -19.99 24.00 -0.33
C GLU A 852 -19.45 23.45 -1.65
N ASN A 853 -18.20 22.97 -1.67
CA ASN A 853 -17.62 22.31 -2.85
C ASN A 853 -18.36 21.02 -3.23
N TYR A 854 -18.85 20.26 -2.25
CA TYR A 854 -19.70 19.09 -2.50
C TYR A 854 -21.01 19.50 -3.19
N ASP A 855 -21.66 20.55 -2.70
CA ASP A 855 -22.92 21.05 -3.28
C ASP A 855 -22.69 21.66 -4.68
N ASN A 856 -21.57 22.34 -4.89
CA ASN A 856 -21.20 22.92 -6.18
C ASN A 856 -20.85 21.86 -7.25
N THR A 857 -20.68 20.59 -6.87
CA THR A 857 -20.57 19.47 -7.83
C THR A 857 -21.76 19.43 -8.79
N VAL A 858 -22.96 19.81 -8.33
CA VAL A 858 -24.17 19.88 -9.14
C VAL A 858 -23.99 20.83 -10.32
N LYS A 859 -23.48 22.05 -10.03
CA LYS A 859 -23.23 23.06 -11.06
C LYS A 859 -22.14 22.58 -12.02
N PHE A 860 -21.05 22.05 -11.47
CA PHE A 860 -19.94 21.51 -12.28
C PHE A 860 -20.43 20.49 -13.31
N LEU A 861 -21.26 19.52 -12.92
CA LEU A 861 -21.77 18.50 -13.83
C LEU A 861 -22.82 19.03 -14.82
N ARG A 862 -23.66 20.01 -14.44
CA ARG A 862 -24.65 20.63 -15.34
C ARG A 862 -23.97 21.41 -16.47
N ASP A 863 -22.94 22.16 -16.11
CA ASP A 863 -22.18 23.03 -17.02
C ASP A 863 -21.07 22.26 -17.76
N LEU A 864 -20.92 20.95 -17.53
CA LEU A 864 -19.84 20.15 -18.09
C LEU A 864 -19.93 20.06 -19.61
N GLU A 865 -18.82 20.44 -20.25
CA GLU A 865 -18.50 20.16 -21.65
C GLU A 865 -17.28 19.24 -21.68
N LEU A 866 -17.45 18.04 -22.23
CA LEU A 866 -16.40 17.02 -22.28
C LEU A 866 -16.15 16.60 -23.72
N SER A 867 -14.88 16.55 -24.13
CA SER A 867 -14.52 16.04 -25.45
C SER A 867 -14.72 14.51 -25.52
N GLU A 868 -14.94 13.97 -26.73
CA GLU A 868 -15.06 12.52 -26.94
C GLU A 868 -13.79 11.76 -26.47
N SER A 869 -12.62 12.38 -26.63
CA SER A 869 -11.34 11.83 -26.18
C SER A 869 -11.29 11.69 -24.65
N GLU A 870 -11.63 12.75 -23.92
CA GLU A 870 -11.62 12.73 -22.45
C GLU A 870 -12.68 11.79 -21.87
N LEU A 871 -13.86 11.71 -22.50
CA LEU A 871 -14.88 10.73 -22.14
C LEU A 871 -14.36 9.29 -22.34
N THR A 872 -13.72 9.02 -23.47
CA THR A 872 -13.15 7.70 -23.78
C THR A 872 -12.08 7.30 -22.76
N LYS A 873 -11.16 8.21 -22.41
CA LYS A 873 -10.15 7.97 -21.37
C LYS A 873 -10.80 7.65 -20.02
N THR A 874 -11.80 8.43 -19.62
CA THR A 874 -12.52 8.20 -18.36
C THR A 874 -13.21 6.82 -18.35
N ILE A 875 -13.82 6.41 -19.47
CA ILE A 875 -14.42 5.08 -19.63
C ILE A 875 -13.35 3.99 -19.48
N ILE A 876 -12.22 4.12 -20.17
CA ILE A 876 -11.10 3.17 -20.10
C ILE A 876 -10.58 3.05 -18.66
N GLY A 877 -10.30 4.17 -17.99
CA GLY A 877 -9.85 4.16 -16.59
C GLY A 877 -10.87 3.50 -15.65
N THR A 878 -12.16 3.71 -15.90
CA THR A 878 -13.24 3.04 -15.15
C THR A 878 -13.26 1.53 -15.39
N ILE A 879 -13.04 1.08 -16.63
CA ILE A 879 -12.88 -0.35 -16.93
C ILE A 879 -11.65 -0.92 -16.24
N GLY A 880 -10.55 -0.16 -16.16
CA GLY A 880 -9.36 -0.53 -15.39
C GLY A 880 -9.67 -0.84 -13.92
N GLU A 881 -10.51 -0.01 -13.27
CA GLU A 881 -10.98 -0.29 -11.91
C GLU A 881 -11.86 -1.54 -11.82
N LEU A 882 -12.74 -1.78 -12.80
CA LEU A 882 -13.65 -2.93 -12.83
C LEU A 882 -12.93 -4.26 -13.13
N ASP A 883 -11.89 -4.21 -13.96
CA ASP A 883 -11.08 -5.36 -14.40
C ASP A 883 -9.78 -5.49 -13.59
N ALA A 884 -9.68 -4.80 -12.44
CA ALA A 884 -8.52 -4.82 -11.57
C ALA A 884 -8.02 -6.26 -11.34
N TYR A 885 -6.72 -6.46 -11.52
CA TYR A 885 -6.09 -7.77 -11.39
C TYR A 885 -6.23 -8.31 -9.95
N LEU A 886 -6.56 -9.59 -9.85
CA LEU A 886 -6.74 -10.28 -8.57
C LEU A 886 -5.91 -11.57 -8.54
N LEU A 887 -5.19 -11.77 -7.44
CA LEU A 887 -4.56 -13.05 -7.10
C LEU A 887 -5.62 -14.12 -6.77
N PRO A 888 -5.26 -15.42 -6.77
CA PRO A 888 -6.22 -16.51 -6.58
C PRO A 888 -7.08 -16.39 -5.31
N ASP A 889 -6.49 -16.05 -4.17
CA ASP A 889 -7.22 -15.88 -2.90
C ASP A 889 -8.23 -14.73 -2.96
N ALA A 890 -7.83 -13.62 -3.58
CA ALA A 890 -8.70 -12.48 -3.82
C ALA A 890 -9.82 -12.82 -4.80
N LYS A 891 -9.55 -13.60 -5.87
CA LYS A 891 -10.57 -14.12 -6.79
C LYS A 891 -11.61 -14.96 -6.04
N GLY A 892 -11.17 -15.91 -5.21
CA GLY A 892 -12.07 -16.74 -4.40
C GLY A 892 -12.91 -15.92 -3.43
N TRP A 893 -12.31 -14.96 -2.71
CA TRP A 893 -13.03 -14.06 -1.81
C TRP A 893 -14.04 -13.18 -2.54
N THR A 894 -13.66 -12.57 -3.66
CA THR A 894 -14.53 -11.73 -4.47
C THR A 894 -15.72 -12.54 -5.02
N SER A 895 -15.48 -13.78 -5.46
CA SER A 895 -16.53 -14.67 -5.94
C SER A 895 -17.53 -15.05 -4.83
N LEU A 896 -17.02 -15.39 -3.63
CA LEU A 896 -17.84 -15.60 -2.43
C LEU A 896 -18.72 -14.39 -2.11
N VAL A 897 -18.13 -13.18 -2.07
CA VAL A 897 -18.89 -11.95 -1.78
C VAL A 897 -19.97 -11.71 -2.83
N ARG A 898 -19.65 -11.88 -4.12
CA ARG A 898 -20.64 -11.77 -5.22
C ARG A 898 -21.78 -12.77 -5.06
N HIS A 899 -21.47 -14.02 -4.69
CA HIS A 899 -22.48 -15.04 -4.43
C HIS A 899 -23.39 -14.63 -3.27
N LEU A 900 -22.83 -14.11 -2.17
CA LEU A 900 -23.59 -13.73 -0.97
C LEU A 900 -24.44 -12.46 -1.14
N THR A 901 -24.04 -11.55 -2.03
CA THR A 901 -24.78 -10.29 -2.30
C THR A 901 -25.71 -10.38 -3.51
N HIS A 902 -25.75 -11.54 -4.17
CA HIS A 902 -26.45 -11.77 -5.44
C HIS A 902 -25.97 -10.82 -6.55
N TYR A 903 -24.70 -10.46 -6.54
CA TYR A 903 -24.09 -9.65 -7.60
C TYR A 903 -23.68 -10.56 -8.77
N THR A 904 -24.67 -10.93 -9.58
CA THR A 904 -24.54 -11.92 -10.66
C THR A 904 -23.71 -11.41 -11.84
N ASP A 905 -23.23 -12.35 -12.65
CA ASP A 905 -22.51 -12.05 -13.88
C ASP A 905 -23.37 -11.26 -14.89
N ASP A 906 -24.69 -11.48 -14.93
CA ASP A 906 -25.60 -10.70 -15.78
C ASP A 906 -25.65 -9.22 -15.35
N ILE A 907 -25.74 -8.95 -14.05
CA ILE A 907 -25.74 -7.57 -13.52
C ILE A 907 -24.37 -6.92 -13.78
N ARG A 908 -23.28 -7.67 -13.59
CA ARG A 908 -21.93 -7.18 -13.88
C ARG A 908 -21.75 -6.84 -15.36
N GLN A 909 -22.27 -7.69 -16.24
CA GLN A 909 -22.25 -7.46 -17.69
C GLN A 909 -23.08 -6.23 -18.07
N GLN A 910 -24.28 -6.09 -17.50
CA GLN A 910 -25.11 -4.90 -17.71
C GLN A 910 -24.35 -3.62 -17.30
N ILE A 911 -23.76 -3.59 -16.11
CA ILE A 911 -22.98 -2.44 -15.64
C ILE A 911 -21.80 -2.16 -16.57
N ARG A 912 -21.13 -3.19 -17.09
CA ARG A 912 -20.05 -3.03 -18.07
C ARG A 912 -20.56 -2.39 -19.36
N ASP A 913 -21.66 -2.90 -19.90
CA ASP A 913 -22.27 -2.37 -21.13
C ASP A 913 -22.67 -0.89 -20.95
N GLU A 914 -23.26 -0.55 -19.79
CA GLU A 914 -23.61 0.82 -19.41
C GLU A 914 -22.37 1.72 -19.31
N VAL A 915 -21.29 1.26 -18.66
CA VAL A 915 -20.01 1.99 -18.59
C VAL A 915 -19.42 2.25 -19.98
N LEU A 916 -19.39 1.24 -20.85
CA LEU A 916 -18.84 1.36 -22.22
C LEU A 916 -19.68 2.29 -23.10
N SER A 917 -20.96 2.48 -22.77
CA SER A 917 -21.90 3.33 -23.50
C SER A 917 -22.11 4.72 -22.87
N ALA A 918 -21.42 5.04 -21.77
CA ALA A 918 -21.61 6.27 -21.02
C ALA A 918 -21.42 7.53 -21.87
N SER A 919 -22.24 8.54 -21.62
CA SER A 919 -22.31 9.79 -22.37
C SER A 919 -22.34 11.02 -21.46
N VAL A 920 -22.07 12.21 -22.00
CA VAL A 920 -22.17 13.47 -21.24
C VAL A 920 -23.59 13.73 -20.72
N THR A 921 -24.62 13.19 -21.37
CA THR A 921 -26.01 13.26 -20.89
C THR A 921 -26.17 12.58 -19.54
N ASP A 922 -25.40 11.51 -19.28
CA ASP A 922 -25.45 10.77 -18.02
C ASP A 922 -24.87 11.58 -16.87
N PHE A 923 -23.80 12.36 -17.12
CA PHE A 923 -23.23 13.30 -16.16
C PHE A 923 -24.27 14.35 -15.74
N LYS A 924 -24.98 14.92 -16.72
CA LYS A 924 -26.03 15.92 -16.48
C LYS A 924 -27.23 15.32 -15.73
N ARG A 925 -27.64 14.10 -16.10
CA ARG A 925 -28.68 13.34 -15.39
C ARG A 925 -28.30 13.06 -13.94
N PHE A 926 -27.03 12.70 -13.69
CA PHE A 926 -26.53 12.47 -12.34
C PHE A 926 -26.42 13.77 -11.52
N ALA A 927 -26.20 14.92 -12.17
CA ALA A 927 -26.25 16.22 -11.49
C ALA A 927 -27.61 16.46 -10.82
N GLU A 928 -28.71 16.01 -11.42
CA GLU A 928 -30.06 16.17 -10.87
C GLU A 928 -30.27 15.33 -9.60
N ILE A 929 -29.69 14.12 -9.52
CA ILE A 929 -29.74 13.37 -8.27
C ILE A 929 -28.82 13.99 -7.21
N LEU A 930 -27.65 14.51 -7.59
CA LEU A 930 -26.77 15.21 -6.65
C LEU A 930 -27.37 16.52 -6.15
N ALA A 931 -28.27 17.17 -6.90
CA ALA A 931 -29.04 18.31 -6.40
C ALA A 931 -29.90 17.92 -5.18
N MET A 932 -30.48 16.71 -5.20
CA MET A 932 -31.21 16.16 -4.05
C MET A 932 -30.28 15.85 -2.88
N VAL A 933 -29.04 15.41 -3.14
CA VAL A 933 -28.01 15.21 -2.09
C VAL A 933 -27.56 16.55 -1.51
N ALA A 934 -27.44 17.59 -2.32
CA ALA A 934 -27.08 18.92 -1.83
C ALA A 934 -28.16 19.46 -0.87
N GLU A 935 -29.44 19.25 -1.18
CA GLU A 935 -30.57 19.69 -0.36
C GLU A 935 -30.82 18.80 0.87
N LYS A 936 -30.79 17.48 0.70
CA LYS A 936 -31.25 16.50 1.71
C LYS A 936 -30.15 15.63 2.30
N GLY A 937 -28.92 15.79 1.84
CA GLY A 937 -27.79 14.99 2.28
C GLY A 937 -27.46 15.23 3.75
N GLU A 938 -27.22 14.14 4.45
CA GLU A 938 -26.81 14.16 5.85
C GLU A 938 -25.32 14.40 5.96
N VAL A 939 -24.91 15.07 7.06
CA VAL A 939 -23.54 15.49 7.29
C VAL A 939 -22.98 14.87 8.57
N VAL A 940 -21.76 14.34 8.48
CA VAL A 940 -20.96 13.93 9.63
C VAL A 940 -19.59 14.58 9.51
N VAL A 941 -19.15 15.23 10.57
CA VAL A 941 -17.81 15.84 10.66
C VAL A 941 -17.09 15.26 11.85
N LEU A 942 -15.84 14.81 11.67
CA LEU A 942 -14.92 14.48 12.75
C LEU A 942 -13.77 15.48 12.73
N GLY A 943 -13.54 16.21 13.82
CA GLY A 943 -12.54 17.28 13.83
C GLY A 943 -12.39 17.96 15.19
N SER A 944 -11.70 19.10 15.21
CA SER A 944 -11.53 19.88 16.44
C SER A 944 -12.86 20.45 16.93
N ALA A 945 -12.97 20.63 18.25
CA ALA A 945 -14.10 21.34 18.85
C ALA A 945 -14.24 22.74 18.25
N ASP A 946 -13.12 23.47 18.10
CA ASP A 946 -13.11 24.83 17.55
C ASP A 946 -13.63 24.92 16.12
N ALA A 947 -13.23 23.99 15.23
CA ALA A 947 -13.69 23.97 13.85
C ALA A 947 -15.19 23.66 13.76
N ILE A 948 -15.68 22.71 14.55
CA ILE A 948 -17.10 22.33 14.60
C ILE A 948 -17.95 23.47 15.21
N GLU A 949 -17.48 24.10 16.28
CA GLU A 949 -18.15 25.26 16.88
C GLU A 949 -18.19 26.46 15.94
N LYS A 950 -17.09 26.73 15.22
CA LYS A 950 -17.04 27.78 14.19
C LYS A 950 -18.06 27.50 13.09
N ALA A 951 -18.13 26.26 12.60
CA ALA A 951 -19.11 25.87 11.59
C ALA A 951 -20.56 26.06 12.08
N ASN A 952 -20.85 25.67 13.33
CA ASN A 952 -22.16 25.89 13.96
C ASN A 952 -22.49 27.36 14.23
N LYS A 953 -21.50 28.23 14.43
CA LYS A 953 -21.73 29.69 14.56
C LYS A 953 -22.06 30.32 13.20
N GLU A 954 -21.39 29.89 12.14
CA GLU A 954 -21.63 30.41 10.78
C GLU A 954 -22.90 29.84 10.14
N ARG A 955 -23.27 28.59 10.46
CA ARG A 955 -24.56 27.97 10.10
C ARG A 955 -25.21 27.41 11.37
N GLU A 956 -26.09 28.21 11.98
CA GLU A 956 -26.71 27.92 13.27
C GLU A 956 -27.39 26.54 13.30
N GLY A 957 -26.93 25.67 14.21
CA GLY A 957 -27.52 24.34 14.42
C GLY A 957 -27.19 23.30 13.34
N LEU A 958 -26.16 23.52 12.52
CA LEU A 958 -25.78 22.60 11.44
C LEU A 958 -25.43 21.19 11.95
N LEU A 959 -24.71 21.07 13.07
CA LEU A 959 -24.16 19.82 13.61
C LEU A 959 -24.56 19.63 15.09
N ASP A 960 -25.07 18.44 15.43
CA ASP A 960 -25.27 17.98 16.81
C ASP A 960 -23.92 17.49 17.37
N VAL A 961 -23.39 18.18 18.39
CA VAL A 961 -22.01 17.99 18.85
C VAL A 961 -21.90 16.84 19.86
N LYS A 962 -21.08 15.83 19.54
CA LYS A 962 -20.79 14.68 20.40
C LYS A 962 -19.29 14.57 20.65
N LYS A 963 -18.91 14.53 21.93
CA LYS A 963 -17.51 14.33 22.33
C LYS A 963 -17.09 12.87 22.14
N VAL A 964 -16.05 12.63 21.34
CA VAL A 964 -15.50 11.29 21.10
C VAL A 964 -14.25 11.03 21.95
N MET A 965 -13.34 12.01 22.03
CA MET A 965 -12.13 11.99 22.85
C MET A 965 -12.09 13.18 23.80
#